data_AF-A0A3D3VZJ4-F1
#
_entry.id   AF-A0A3D3VZJ4-F1
#
_cell.length_a   1.000
_cell.length_b   1.000
_cell.length_c   1.000
_cell.angle_alpha   90.00
_cell.angle_beta   90.00
_cell.angle_gamma   90.00
#
_symmetry.space_group_name_H-M   'P 1'
#
loop_
_entity.id
_entity.type
_entity.pdbx_description
1 polymer ?
#
loop_
_entity_poly.entity_id
_entity_poly.type
_entity_poly.pdbx_seq_one_letter_code
_entity_poly.pdbx_strand_id
1 'polypeptide(L)'
;MAQQLAADGSFAAPGFAAGEYLVSARQTIGPWNVDLGNVGLHVGQFAMPRVEQNAVDLNGNRSGSLFQTLTLQRGTEYTVRFLMSGNWRTNPDVPRRVSVLFGTQRKLYELQRPADWSAQNPQWQVMEGAFTATAAATGLRFSSENPGLPDGALIAGIEVLAPAKAPGPLDAEPIPLPPDLDQYVSDRSKAILLGKALFWDMQVGSDGRTACASCHWHAGADIRTKHTLDPGAPGSQFGHQTALGEALAAKALAGFRGVNVQMTAADYPFHRFANPLVPGDEPGFADRGNPVIASTMEVHGSAGVRKTLFSGIVPGSAIDAGQPVPDEVFNVNGVNVRQVTGRNAPTSINAVFFDRTFWDGRANHYFNGVNPFGDLDPDARVLKADAAGKMQPVRILLSNASLASQAVGPVNSSVEMSWIARSFPEVGRKLLSLRPLALQKVDATDSVLGLWVDSCGQGLDQDKAGYARLIREAFQPVWWSSHEVTSDGYTHMEANFSLFWGLSLMLYQATLVSDQAPYDSFAKGDLNALTPRAKEGLQIFLNEGKCINCHGGPQFAGALVQELRGNNAEHLVEFMAMAVGTAFYDGGFYNIGVRPTAEDIGVGARHPLFGPLSYSRQEQQGRNPDPRTLVRPGNRVAVDGAFKASTLRNIELTGPYMHNGGMKSLEEVVQFYTRGGDFRLTNRQDLDPDVGGIPGLQGNAEKIGAVVEFLRHLTDPRVKYRKAPFDHPELVLPQGTSGVVDGYVRDILYLLPAVGRDGGEPFGSFEDALRTGFPLEQLNQTQVSVPEPAGRLMKPVDGGLVIDVGVPPGGVKPPVPLDPAVEAPIVLEPTVVEPVVVGPAVEQPATAEPATATPALPEPPLP
;
A
#
# COMPACT_ATOMS: atom_id res chain seq x y z
N MET A 1 -7.76 -4.46 17.75
CA MET A 1 -8.41 -3.26 18.32
C MET A 1 -7.54 -2.58 19.37
N ALA A 2 -7.48 -1.25 19.34
CA ALA A 2 -6.87 -0.46 20.42
C ALA A 2 -7.82 -0.11 21.59
N GLN A 3 -9.13 -0.16 21.36
CA GLN A 3 -10.13 -0.12 22.44
C GLN A 3 -10.47 -1.55 22.87
N GLN A 4 -10.29 -1.82 24.16
CA GLN A 4 -10.51 -3.15 24.73
C GLN A 4 -12.00 -3.31 25.08
N LEU A 5 -12.60 -4.44 24.71
CA LEU A 5 -13.94 -4.80 25.15
C LEU A 5 -13.93 -4.96 26.68
N ALA A 6 -14.61 -4.04 27.38
CA ALA A 6 -14.75 -4.06 28.82
C ALA A 6 -15.87 -5.00 29.27
N ALA A 7 -16.93 -5.10 28.45
CA ALA A 7 -17.98 -6.09 28.61
C ALA A 7 -18.59 -6.43 27.24
N ASP A 8 -18.75 -7.74 26.99
CA ASP A 8 -19.58 -8.24 25.91
C ASP A 8 -21.04 -8.24 26.36
N GLY A 9 -21.87 -7.45 25.69
CA GLY A 9 -23.31 -7.37 25.90
C GLY A 9 -24.10 -8.16 24.85
N SER A 10 -23.45 -8.97 24.02
CA SER A 10 -24.10 -9.79 22.99
C SER A 10 -25.19 -10.68 23.60
N PHE A 11 -26.27 -10.89 22.85
CA PHE A 11 -27.42 -11.66 23.32
C PHE A 11 -27.17 -13.15 23.23
N ALA A 12 -26.29 -13.66 24.09
CA ALA A 12 -26.10 -15.11 24.26
C ALA A 12 -27.42 -15.76 24.64
N ALA A 13 -27.86 -16.74 23.84
CA ALA A 13 -29.14 -17.43 24.03
C ALA A 13 -28.93 -18.95 24.26
N PRO A 14 -28.15 -19.36 25.28
CA PRO A 14 -27.92 -20.77 25.55
C PRO A 14 -29.24 -21.48 25.85
N GLY A 15 -29.54 -22.54 25.08
CA GLY A 15 -30.77 -23.33 25.23
C GLY A 15 -31.92 -22.93 24.31
N PHE A 16 -31.76 -21.92 23.45
CA PHE A 16 -32.73 -21.60 22.40
C PHE A 16 -32.29 -22.16 21.05
N ALA A 17 -33.20 -22.84 20.34
CA ALA A 17 -32.99 -23.20 18.94
C ALA A 17 -33.24 -21.97 18.03
N ALA A 18 -32.78 -22.02 16.78
CA ALA A 18 -33.04 -20.95 15.82
C ALA A 18 -34.56 -20.67 15.69
N GLY A 19 -34.98 -19.42 15.86
CA GLY A 19 -36.40 -19.06 15.95
C GLY A 19 -36.66 -17.71 16.61
N GLU A 20 -37.96 -17.40 16.78
CA GLU A 20 -38.47 -16.18 17.41
C GLU A 20 -39.18 -16.53 18.72
N TYR A 21 -38.85 -15.83 19.81
CA TYR A 21 -39.36 -16.12 21.15
C TYR A 21 -39.78 -14.83 21.86
N LEU A 22 -40.90 -14.87 22.57
CA LEU A 22 -41.33 -13.76 23.42
C LEU A 22 -40.78 -13.95 24.84
N VAL A 23 -39.98 -13.00 25.32
CA VAL A 23 -39.37 -13.04 26.66
C VAL A 23 -40.01 -11.95 27.52
N SER A 24 -40.66 -12.36 28.61
CA SER A 24 -41.45 -11.48 29.48
C SER A 24 -40.64 -10.92 30.65
N ALA A 25 -41.14 -9.86 31.28
CA ALA A 25 -40.54 -9.29 32.48
C ALA A 25 -40.21 -10.37 33.54
N ARG A 26 -39.04 -10.23 34.17
CA ARG A 26 -38.40 -11.17 35.13
C ARG A 26 -37.76 -12.42 34.51
N GLN A 27 -37.80 -12.57 33.18
CA GLN A 27 -37.02 -13.59 32.49
C GLN A 27 -35.68 -13.01 31.99
N THR A 28 -34.79 -13.88 31.56
CA THR A 28 -33.41 -13.53 31.16
C THR A 28 -33.08 -13.97 29.75
N ILE A 29 -32.19 -13.22 29.09
CA ILE A 29 -31.55 -13.55 27.83
C ILE A 29 -30.04 -13.52 28.08
N GLY A 30 -29.45 -14.68 28.36
CA GLY A 30 -28.08 -14.75 28.83
C GLY A 30 -27.89 -13.88 30.08
N PRO A 31 -26.98 -12.88 30.07
CA PRO A 31 -26.75 -11.99 31.21
C PRO A 31 -27.77 -10.85 31.36
N TRP A 32 -28.68 -10.68 30.39
CA TRP A 32 -29.68 -9.61 30.38
C TRP A 32 -30.95 -10.02 31.12
N ASN A 33 -31.48 -9.12 31.94
CA ASN A 33 -32.80 -9.25 32.57
C ASN A 33 -33.81 -8.41 31.79
N VAL A 34 -34.96 -8.99 31.43
CA VAL A 34 -36.10 -8.21 30.96
C VAL A 34 -36.78 -7.61 32.19
N ASP A 35 -36.61 -6.32 32.45
CA ASP A 35 -37.08 -5.70 33.69
C ASP A 35 -38.44 -4.97 33.54
N LEU A 36 -38.84 -4.63 32.31
CA LEU A 36 -40.16 -4.07 32.00
C LEU A 36 -40.71 -4.69 30.70
N GLY A 37 -42.04 -4.83 30.63
CA GLY A 37 -42.74 -5.25 29.41
C GLY A 37 -42.40 -6.67 28.95
N ASN A 38 -42.22 -6.81 27.63
CA ASN A 38 -41.65 -8.00 27.00
C ASN A 38 -40.84 -7.61 25.77
N VAL A 39 -39.96 -8.51 25.36
CA VAL A 39 -39.09 -8.34 24.20
C VAL A 39 -39.17 -9.58 23.30
N GLY A 40 -38.96 -9.41 22.01
CA GLY A 40 -38.84 -10.50 21.05
C GLY A 40 -37.37 -10.90 20.89
N LEU A 41 -36.99 -12.10 21.30
CA LEU A 41 -35.66 -12.66 21.05
C LEU A 41 -35.67 -13.43 19.73
N HIS A 42 -34.79 -13.02 18.81
CA HIS A 42 -34.63 -13.64 17.50
C HIS A 42 -33.28 -14.34 17.43
N VAL A 43 -33.27 -15.67 17.38
CA VAL A 43 -32.06 -16.50 17.39
C VAL A 43 -31.79 -17.05 15.99
N GLY A 44 -30.65 -16.68 15.38
CA GLY A 44 -30.27 -17.16 14.05
C GLY A 44 -31.15 -16.67 12.90
N GLN A 45 -31.96 -15.62 13.11
CA GLN A 45 -32.94 -15.14 12.13
C GLN A 45 -32.45 -13.94 11.32
N PHE A 46 -31.45 -13.21 11.80
CA PHE A 46 -30.92 -12.02 11.14
C PHE A 46 -29.43 -12.19 10.82
N ALA A 47 -29.02 -11.72 9.64
CA ALA A 47 -27.62 -11.53 9.31
C ALA A 47 -27.10 -10.27 10.04
N MET A 48 -26.02 -10.39 10.83
CA MET A 48 -25.52 -9.30 11.71
C MET A 48 -23.98 -9.16 11.69
N PRO A 49 -23.44 -7.91 11.62
CA PRO A 49 -22.02 -7.61 11.78
C PRO A 49 -21.46 -8.10 13.10
N ARG A 50 -20.42 -8.93 13.07
CA ARG A 50 -19.54 -9.21 14.23
C ARG A 50 -20.22 -9.69 15.52
N VAL A 51 -21.24 -10.54 15.44
CA VAL A 51 -21.84 -11.14 16.65
C VAL A 51 -22.50 -12.48 16.38
N GLU A 52 -22.83 -13.20 17.45
CA GLU A 52 -23.87 -14.24 17.40
C GLU A 52 -25.10 -13.71 16.64
N GLN A 53 -25.78 -14.56 15.85
CA GLN A 53 -26.94 -14.16 15.03
C GLN A 53 -28.21 -13.89 15.86
N ASN A 54 -28.08 -13.32 17.05
CA ASN A 54 -29.17 -13.03 17.97
C ASN A 54 -29.48 -11.53 18.03
N ALA A 55 -30.75 -11.18 17.83
CA ALA A 55 -31.25 -9.81 17.93
C ALA A 55 -32.44 -9.75 18.89
N VAL A 56 -32.67 -8.58 19.48
CA VAL A 56 -33.83 -8.35 20.34
C VAL A 56 -34.70 -7.23 19.80
N ASP A 57 -35.99 -7.52 19.57
CA ASP A 57 -37.04 -6.53 19.39
C ASP A 57 -37.49 -6.02 20.77
N LEU A 58 -37.23 -4.75 21.05
CA LEU A 58 -37.59 -4.12 22.32
C LEU A 58 -39.11 -3.86 22.47
N ASN A 59 -39.94 -4.14 21.46
CA ASN A 59 -41.40 -4.20 21.60
C ASN A 59 -41.92 -5.58 21.18
N GLY A 60 -41.69 -6.63 21.97
CA GLY A 60 -42.17 -7.97 21.61
C GLY A 60 -43.67 -7.98 21.25
N ASN A 61 -44.54 -7.61 22.19
CA ASN A 61 -45.92 -7.18 21.88
C ASN A 61 -46.33 -5.89 22.60
N ARG A 62 -45.50 -5.43 23.55
CA ARG A 62 -45.57 -4.16 24.27
C ARG A 62 -44.13 -3.70 24.49
N SER A 63 -43.93 -2.41 24.72
CA SER A 63 -42.59 -1.90 25.00
C SER A 63 -41.96 -2.54 26.22
N GLY A 64 -40.74 -3.02 26.03
CA GLY A 64 -39.92 -3.64 27.04
C GLY A 64 -38.57 -2.97 27.20
N SER A 65 -37.85 -3.44 28.22
CA SER A 65 -36.48 -3.02 28.50
C SER A 65 -35.63 -4.19 28.96
N LEU A 66 -34.34 -4.09 28.62
CA LEU A 66 -33.29 -5.03 28.99
C LEU A 66 -32.31 -4.34 29.92
N PHE A 67 -31.92 -5.02 30.99
CA PHE A 67 -31.00 -4.50 31.99
C PHE A 67 -29.93 -5.52 32.35
N GLN A 68 -28.68 -5.05 32.46
CA GLN A 68 -27.58 -5.79 33.04
C GLN A 68 -26.75 -4.86 33.95
N THR A 69 -26.08 -5.44 34.95
CA THR A 69 -25.07 -4.72 35.75
C THR A 69 -23.67 -5.08 35.26
N LEU A 70 -22.86 -4.07 35.00
CA LEU A 70 -21.47 -4.18 34.57
C LEU A 70 -20.53 -3.81 35.73
N THR A 71 -19.36 -4.44 35.79
CA THR A 71 -18.28 -4.07 36.71
C THR A 71 -17.23 -3.27 35.95
N LEU A 72 -17.16 -1.97 36.20
CA LEU A 72 -16.36 -1.00 35.46
C LEU A 72 -15.49 -0.14 36.40
N GLN A 73 -14.55 0.61 35.84
CA GLN A 73 -13.73 1.53 36.61
C GLN A 73 -14.45 2.87 36.79
N ARG A 74 -14.67 3.25 38.05
CA ARG A 74 -15.29 4.54 38.39
C ARG A 74 -14.48 5.72 37.83
N GLY A 75 -15.17 6.70 37.26
CA GLY A 75 -14.61 7.91 36.66
C GLY A 75 -14.06 7.70 35.24
N THR A 76 -14.11 6.47 34.72
CA THR A 76 -13.65 6.16 33.36
C THR A 76 -14.80 6.35 32.37
N GLU A 77 -14.50 6.96 31.23
CA GLU A 77 -15.43 7.06 30.11
C GLU A 77 -15.39 5.78 29.28
N TYR A 78 -16.55 5.22 28.95
CA TYR A 78 -16.72 4.02 28.14
C TYR A 78 -17.57 4.36 26.92
N THR A 79 -17.29 3.74 25.79
CA THR A 79 -18.15 3.82 24.61
C THR A 79 -19.08 2.62 24.60
N VAL A 80 -20.39 2.87 24.68
CA VAL A 80 -21.39 1.82 24.40
C VAL A 80 -21.69 1.86 22.92
N ARG A 81 -21.36 0.78 22.22
CA ARG A 81 -21.63 0.58 20.80
C ARG A 81 -22.64 -0.55 20.64
N PHE A 82 -23.59 -0.41 19.72
CA PHE A 82 -24.56 -1.45 19.43
C PHE A 82 -25.12 -1.29 18.02
N LEU A 83 -25.67 -2.36 17.47
CA LEU A 83 -26.39 -2.34 16.20
C LEU A 83 -27.86 -2.03 16.47
N MET A 84 -28.43 -1.13 15.67
CA MET A 84 -29.84 -0.79 15.70
C MET A 84 -30.46 -0.95 14.31
N SER A 85 -31.62 -1.60 14.28
CA SER A 85 -32.54 -1.67 13.14
C SER A 85 -33.96 -1.49 13.70
N GLY A 86 -34.96 -1.78 12.89
CA GLY A 86 -36.36 -1.77 13.26
C GLY A 86 -37.05 -3.00 12.71
N ASN A 87 -38.05 -3.45 13.43
CA ASN A 87 -39.06 -4.32 12.88
C ASN A 87 -40.13 -3.41 12.25
N TRP A 88 -40.24 -3.38 10.92
CA TRP A 88 -41.16 -2.48 10.19
C TRP A 88 -42.29 -3.23 9.46
N ARG A 89 -42.74 -4.37 10.01
CA ARG A 89 -43.75 -5.23 9.37
C ARG A 89 -45.13 -4.57 9.26
N THR A 90 -45.58 -3.84 10.29
CA THR A 90 -46.92 -3.26 10.38
C THR A 90 -46.93 -1.74 10.41
N ASN A 91 -45.83 -1.09 10.82
CA ASN A 91 -45.74 0.37 10.96
C ASN A 91 -44.48 0.92 10.26
N PRO A 92 -44.48 0.95 8.91
CA PRO A 92 -43.30 1.27 8.11
C PRO A 92 -42.83 2.72 8.21
N ASP A 93 -43.75 3.66 8.44
CA ASP A 93 -43.44 5.10 8.41
C ASP A 93 -43.09 5.68 9.78
N VAL A 94 -43.13 4.86 10.83
CA VAL A 94 -42.86 5.31 12.20
C VAL A 94 -41.36 5.12 12.51
N PRO A 95 -40.67 6.12 13.07
CA PRO A 95 -39.28 5.96 13.51
C PRO A 95 -39.16 4.98 14.67
N ARG A 96 -38.06 4.23 14.75
CA ARG A 96 -37.72 3.39 15.91
C ARG A 96 -36.80 4.14 16.85
N ARG A 97 -37.10 4.12 18.14
CA ARG A 97 -36.39 4.89 19.17
C ARG A 97 -36.00 3.99 20.34
N VAL A 98 -34.76 4.14 20.77
CA VAL A 98 -34.19 3.41 21.91
C VAL A 98 -33.54 4.39 22.85
N SER A 99 -33.85 4.29 24.15
CA SER A 99 -33.05 4.95 25.17
C SER A 99 -32.03 3.99 25.76
N VAL A 100 -30.80 4.47 25.87
CA VAL A 100 -29.70 3.78 26.54
C VAL A 100 -29.45 4.51 27.84
N LEU A 101 -29.62 3.81 28.96
CA LEU A 101 -29.22 4.30 30.28
C LEU A 101 -27.94 3.59 30.71
N PHE A 102 -26.98 4.38 31.20
CA PHE A 102 -25.70 3.92 31.73
C PHE A 102 -25.47 4.58 33.10
N GLY A 103 -25.74 3.82 34.16
CA GLY A 103 -25.88 4.37 35.50
C GLY A 103 -27.01 5.40 35.55
N THR A 104 -26.66 6.67 35.75
CA THR A 104 -27.62 7.79 35.77
C THR A 104 -27.70 8.56 34.45
N GLN A 105 -26.85 8.24 33.48
CA GLN A 105 -26.81 8.93 32.18
C GLN A 105 -27.82 8.30 31.23
N ARG A 106 -28.55 9.10 30.46
CA ARG A 106 -29.51 8.63 29.45
C ARG A 106 -29.20 9.29 28.11
N LYS A 107 -29.11 8.50 27.04
CA LYS A 107 -29.06 8.97 25.66
C LYS A 107 -30.21 8.35 24.85
N LEU A 108 -30.73 9.12 23.89
CA LEU A 108 -31.80 8.69 23.00
C LEU A 108 -31.23 8.50 21.59
N TYR A 109 -31.56 7.37 20.97
CA TYR A 109 -31.21 7.03 19.60
C TYR A 109 -32.51 6.86 18.80
N GLU A 110 -32.49 7.34 17.56
CA GLU A 110 -33.62 7.27 16.64
C GLU A 110 -33.16 6.75 15.28
N LEU A 111 -33.98 5.90 14.67
CA LEU A 111 -33.76 5.34 13.36
C LEU A 111 -35.01 5.48 12.49
N GLN A 112 -34.83 6.02 11.30
CA GLN A 112 -35.84 6.04 10.24
C GLN A 112 -35.77 4.76 9.42
N ARG A 113 -36.90 4.31 8.85
CA ARG A 113 -36.93 3.10 8.01
C ARG A 113 -36.02 3.27 6.79
N PRO A 114 -35.03 2.39 6.59
CA PRO A 114 -34.23 2.37 5.36
C PRO A 114 -35.08 1.98 4.14
N ALA A 115 -34.76 2.53 2.97
CA ALA A 115 -35.55 2.35 1.74
C ALA A 115 -35.65 0.88 1.28
N ASP A 116 -34.61 0.09 1.52
CA ASP A 116 -34.47 -1.31 1.08
C ASP A 116 -34.52 -2.30 2.26
N TRP A 117 -35.09 -1.89 3.38
CA TRP A 117 -35.20 -2.74 4.56
C TRP A 117 -36.06 -3.99 4.30
N SER A 118 -35.58 -5.14 4.78
CA SER A 118 -36.32 -6.40 4.89
C SER A 118 -35.80 -7.26 6.06
N ALA A 119 -36.46 -8.37 6.39
CA ALA A 119 -35.94 -9.30 7.40
C ALA A 119 -34.61 -9.93 6.98
N GLN A 120 -34.41 -10.16 5.67
CA GLN A 120 -33.17 -10.68 5.11
C GLN A 120 -32.08 -9.61 4.96
N ASN A 121 -32.49 -8.35 4.82
CA ASN A 121 -31.59 -7.19 4.79
C ASN A 121 -32.06 -6.14 5.81
N PRO A 122 -31.77 -6.35 7.11
CA PRO A 122 -32.22 -5.48 8.17
C PRO A 122 -31.55 -4.10 8.16
N GLN A 123 -30.57 -3.84 7.30
CA GLN A 123 -29.92 -2.52 7.18
C GLN A 123 -29.45 -1.97 8.54
N TRP A 124 -28.70 -2.81 9.30
CA TRP A 124 -28.19 -2.45 10.61
C TRP A 124 -27.35 -1.16 10.57
N GLN A 125 -27.62 -0.26 11.53
CA GLN A 125 -26.81 0.93 11.75
C GLN A 125 -26.05 0.79 13.06
N VAL A 126 -24.78 1.20 13.07
CA VAL A 126 -24.01 1.29 14.32
C VAL A 126 -24.43 2.55 15.07
N MET A 127 -24.85 2.35 16.30
CA MET A 127 -25.15 3.39 17.26
C MET A 127 -24.04 3.39 18.32
N GLU A 128 -23.55 4.56 18.69
CA GLU A 128 -22.53 4.68 19.73
C GLU A 128 -22.75 5.88 20.64
N GLY A 129 -22.22 5.81 21.86
CA GLY A 129 -22.20 6.93 22.77
C GLY A 129 -21.19 6.75 23.89
N ALA A 130 -20.49 7.85 24.21
CA ALA A 130 -19.62 7.92 25.38
C ALA A 130 -20.44 8.06 26.68
N PHE A 131 -20.08 7.31 27.71
CA PHE A 131 -20.71 7.34 29.03
C PHE A 131 -19.64 7.19 30.12
N THR A 132 -19.67 8.07 31.12
CA THR A 132 -18.79 7.96 32.30
C THR A 132 -19.38 7.02 33.36
N ALA A 133 -18.63 5.99 33.75
CA ALA A 133 -19.00 5.12 34.86
C ALA A 133 -18.91 5.88 36.19
N THR A 134 -20.05 6.21 36.80
CA THR A 134 -20.09 6.98 38.07
C THR A 134 -19.85 6.11 39.30
N ALA A 135 -19.94 4.78 39.15
CA ALA A 135 -19.71 3.76 40.17
C ALA A 135 -19.07 2.50 39.55
N ALA A 136 -18.49 1.64 40.39
CA ALA A 136 -17.90 0.39 39.92
C ALA A 136 -18.95 -0.59 39.39
N ALA A 137 -20.07 -0.76 40.10
CA ALA A 137 -21.24 -1.43 39.57
C ALA A 137 -22.09 -0.42 38.78
N THR A 138 -22.10 -0.52 37.46
CA THR A 138 -22.85 0.38 36.57
C THR A 138 -23.94 -0.40 35.84
N GLY A 139 -25.19 0.04 35.98
CA GLY A 139 -26.32 -0.54 35.25
C GLY A 139 -26.34 -0.06 33.79
N LEU A 140 -26.44 -0.98 32.84
CA LEU A 140 -26.68 -0.70 31.43
C LEU A 140 -28.12 -1.16 31.10
N ARG A 141 -28.95 -0.24 30.60
CA ARG A 141 -30.33 -0.52 30.19
C ARG A 141 -30.59 -0.04 28.78
N PHE A 142 -31.26 -0.88 28.00
CA PHE A 142 -31.88 -0.51 26.73
C PHE A 142 -33.40 -0.54 26.90
N SER A 143 -34.08 0.54 26.51
CA SER A 143 -35.55 0.63 26.58
C SER A 143 -36.12 1.11 25.27
N SER A 144 -37.22 0.50 24.84
CA SER A 144 -37.98 1.05 23.72
C SER A 144 -38.68 2.35 24.12
N GLU A 145 -38.63 3.33 23.21
CA GLU A 145 -39.32 4.62 23.33
C GLU A 145 -40.48 4.73 22.31
N ASN A 146 -40.97 3.57 21.85
CA ASN A 146 -42.10 3.43 20.94
C ASN A 146 -43.31 2.77 21.63
N PRO A 147 -43.94 3.41 22.64
CA PRO A 147 -45.07 2.80 23.34
C PRO A 147 -46.23 2.49 22.39
N GLY A 148 -46.76 1.27 22.48
CA GLY A 148 -47.97 0.84 21.75
C GLY A 148 -47.76 0.38 20.30
N LEU A 149 -46.51 0.33 19.80
CA LEU A 149 -46.22 -0.28 18.51
C LEU A 149 -45.90 -1.78 18.68
N PRO A 150 -46.54 -2.69 17.92
CA PRO A 150 -46.26 -4.12 17.98
C PRO A 150 -44.91 -4.52 17.38
N ASP A 151 -44.32 -3.67 16.53
CA ASP A 151 -42.98 -3.89 15.98
C ASP A 151 -42.04 -2.78 16.46
N GLY A 152 -41.00 -3.14 17.20
CA GLY A 152 -40.12 -2.19 17.89
C GLY A 152 -38.78 -1.95 17.21
N ALA A 153 -37.89 -1.32 17.98
CA ALA A 153 -36.49 -1.23 17.62
C ALA A 153 -35.84 -2.60 17.80
N LEU A 154 -35.14 -3.06 16.78
CA LEU A 154 -34.27 -4.23 16.85
C LEU A 154 -32.89 -3.75 17.30
N ILE A 155 -32.33 -4.41 18.31
CA ILE A 155 -30.95 -4.17 18.75
C ILE A 155 -30.14 -5.46 18.76
N ALA A 156 -28.83 -5.34 18.55
CA ALA A 156 -27.87 -6.44 18.58
C ALA A 156 -26.44 -5.92 18.83
N GLY A 157 -25.47 -6.83 18.97
CA GLY A 157 -24.05 -6.48 18.94
C GLY A 157 -23.61 -5.45 19.97
N ILE A 158 -24.08 -5.58 21.22
CA ILE A 158 -23.79 -4.60 22.27
C ILE A 158 -22.35 -4.81 22.76
N GLU A 159 -21.53 -3.78 22.60
CA GLU A 159 -20.16 -3.71 23.08
C GLU A 159 -20.02 -2.54 24.05
N VAL A 160 -19.38 -2.78 25.19
CA VAL A 160 -18.93 -1.70 26.09
C VAL A 160 -17.42 -1.62 25.99
N LEU A 161 -16.93 -0.58 25.33
CA LEU A 161 -15.52 -0.40 25.00
C LEU A 161 -14.86 0.52 26.02
N ALA A 162 -13.71 0.08 26.56
CA ALA A 162 -12.86 0.91 27.39
C ALA A 162 -12.14 1.98 26.54
N PRO A 163 -11.61 3.06 27.16
CA PRO A 163 -10.75 4.02 26.47
C PRO A 163 -9.60 3.32 25.76
N ALA A 164 -9.22 3.85 24.61
CA ALA A 164 -8.09 3.31 23.86
C ALA A 164 -6.82 3.44 24.69
N LYS A 165 -6.04 2.36 24.74
CA LYS A 165 -4.72 2.38 25.37
C LYS A 165 -3.71 2.81 24.32
N ALA A 166 -2.75 3.64 24.73
CA ALA A 166 -1.59 3.91 23.90
C ALA A 166 -0.87 2.58 23.61
N PRO A 167 -0.45 2.33 22.36
CA PRO A 167 0.39 1.19 22.02
C PRO A 167 1.67 1.06 22.86
N GLY A 168 2.24 -0.14 22.87
CA GLY A 168 3.58 -0.38 23.41
C GLY A 168 4.69 0.16 22.49
N PRO A 169 5.97 0.04 22.91
CA PRO A 169 7.10 0.36 22.05
C PRO A 169 7.30 -0.70 20.95
N LEU A 170 7.87 -0.32 19.81
CA LEU A 170 8.01 -1.24 18.67
C LEU A 170 9.05 -2.35 18.90
N ASP A 171 10.07 -2.12 19.73
CA ASP A 171 11.11 -3.12 20.02
C ASP A 171 10.59 -4.32 20.83
N ALA A 172 9.35 -4.25 21.34
CA ALA A 172 8.66 -5.38 21.96
C ALA A 172 7.98 -6.30 20.93
N GLU A 173 7.83 -5.86 19.67
CA GLU A 173 7.15 -6.63 18.63
C GLU A 173 8.12 -7.55 17.90
N PRO A 174 7.83 -8.86 17.80
CA PRO A 174 8.68 -9.78 17.05
C PRO A 174 8.60 -9.49 15.55
N ILE A 175 9.74 -9.57 14.86
CA ILE A 175 9.80 -9.48 13.40
C ILE A 175 9.23 -10.78 12.82
N PRO A 176 8.15 -10.74 12.01
CA PRO A 176 7.51 -11.94 11.48
C PRO A 176 8.30 -12.47 10.27
N LEU A 177 9.22 -13.40 10.52
CA LEU A 177 9.94 -14.12 9.46
C LEU A 177 9.28 -15.48 9.13
N PRO A 178 9.53 -16.04 7.94
CA PRO A 178 9.05 -17.39 7.62
C PRO A 178 9.61 -18.44 8.58
N PRO A 179 8.78 -19.32 9.15
CA PRO A 179 9.23 -20.33 10.12
C PRO A 179 10.13 -21.41 9.49
N ASP A 180 10.03 -21.63 8.18
CA ASP A 180 10.76 -22.61 7.39
C ASP A 180 11.91 -22.01 6.56
N LEU A 181 12.30 -20.76 6.86
CA LEU A 181 13.32 -20.01 6.12
C LEU A 181 14.66 -20.74 5.98
N ASP A 182 15.06 -21.52 6.99
CA ASP A 182 16.35 -22.23 7.01
C ASP A 182 16.44 -23.35 5.95
N GLN A 183 15.31 -23.76 5.35
CA GLN A 183 15.29 -24.66 4.18
C GLN A 183 15.78 -23.97 2.89
N TYR A 184 15.88 -22.64 2.90
CA TYR A 184 16.27 -21.80 1.78
C TYR A 184 17.55 -21.04 2.04
N VAL A 185 17.67 -20.44 3.22
CA VAL A 185 18.79 -19.56 3.61
C VAL A 185 19.69 -20.30 4.59
N SER A 186 20.96 -20.49 4.21
CA SER A 186 22.00 -21.08 5.07
C SER A 186 22.72 -20.05 5.93
N ASP A 187 22.87 -18.82 5.43
CA ASP A 187 23.51 -17.71 6.15
C ASP A 187 22.70 -16.42 5.96
N ARG A 188 22.03 -16.00 7.04
CA ARG A 188 21.17 -14.80 7.04
C ARG A 188 21.97 -13.51 6.89
N SER A 189 23.18 -13.42 7.44
CA SER A 189 24.03 -12.23 7.32
C SER A 189 24.49 -12.03 5.88
N LYS A 190 24.81 -13.12 5.17
CA LYS A 190 25.14 -13.08 3.73
C LYS A 190 23.91 -12.75 2.87
N ALA A 191 22.74 -13.26 3.23
CA ALA A 191 21.49 -12.89 2.57
C ALA A 191 21.15 -11.40 2.78
N ILE A 192 21.36 -10.85 3.97
CA ILE A 192 21.18 -9.41 4.27
C ILE A 192 22.17 -8.57 3.47
N LEU A 193 23.45 -8.96 3.41
CA LEU A 193 24.47 -8.31 2.59
C LEU A 193 24.07 -8.28 1.10
N LEU A 194 23.64 -9.43 0.56
CA LEU A 194 23.13 -9.53 -0.80
C LEU A 194 21.91 -8.63 -1.00
N GLY A 195 20.97 -8.64 -0.06
CA GLY A 195 19.73 -7.87 -0.12
C GLY A 195 19.98 -6.36 -0.12
N LYS A 196 20.88 -5.88 0.75
CA LYS A 196 21.28 -4.47 0.77
C LYS A 196 21.98 -4.08 -0.53
N ALA A 197 22.90 -4.90 -1.04
CA ALA A 197 23.54 -4.62 -2.32
C ALA A 197 22.51 -4.50 -3.45
N LEU A 198 21.62 -5.50 -3.61
CA LEU A 198 20.61 -5.51 -4.66
C LEU A 198 19.57 -4.38 -4.54
N PHE A 199 19.15 -4.01 -3.33
CA PHE A 199 18.18 -2.94 -3.12
C PHE A 199 18.68 -1.59 -3.61
N TRP A 200 19.98 -1.34 -3.47
CA TRP A 200 20.62 -0.07 -3.81
C TRP A 200 21.30 -0.06 -5.18
N ASP A 201 21.57 -1.20 -5.81
CA ASP A 201 22.38 -1.27 -7.04
C ASP A 201 21.63 -0.73 -8.27
N MET A 202 22.10 0.41 -8.79
CA MET A 202 21.55 1.04 -10.00
C MET A 202 21.69 0.16 -11.26
N GLN A 203 22.58 -0.83 -11.25
CA GLN A 203 22.78 -1.77 -12.36
C GLN A 203 21.65 -2.80 -12.50
N VAL A 204 20.78 -2.93 -11.48
CA VAL A 204 19.63 -3.84 -11.53
C VAL A 204 18.67 -3.43 -12.64
N GLY A 205 18.30 -2.15 -12.68
CA GLY A 205 17.42 -1.60 -13.70
C GLY A 205 17.99 -1.74 -15.11
N SER A 206 17.11 -1.76 -16.11
CA SER A 206 17.54 -1.91 -17.51
C SER A 206 18.38 -0.73 -18.02
N ASP A 207 18.25 0.44 -17.39
CA ASP A 207 18.89 1.68 -17.79
C ASP A 207 20.21 1.99 -17.05
N GLY A 208 20.67 1.08 -16.18
CA GLY A 208 21.87 1.27 -15.35
C GLY A 208 21.76 2.42 -14.35
N ARG A 209 20.53 2.86 -14.04
CA ARG A 209 20.27 4.03 -13.20
C ARG A 209 19.20 3.82 -12.14
N THR A 210 18.25 2.94 -12.41
CA THR A 210 17.13 2.68 -11.50
C THR A 210 17.41 1.47 -10.60
N ALA A 211 17.28 1.69 -9.30
CA ALA A 211 17.27 0.68 -8.24
C ALA A 211 15.95 0.72 -7.47
N CYS A 212 15.69 -0.24 -6.58
CA CYS A 212 14.58 -0.13 -5.63
C CYS A 212 14.71 1.16 -4.81
N ALA A 213 15.94 1.46 -4.36
CA ALA A 213 16.24 2.68 -3.64
C ALA A 213 15.89 3.97 -4.41
N SER A 214 15.90 3.99 -5.74
CA SER A 214 15.56 5.20 -6.53
C SER A 214 14.15 5.73 -6.27
N CYS A 215 13.22 4.89 -5.81
CA CYS A 215 11.87 5.28 -5.39
C CYS A 215 11.68 5.24 -3.85
N HIS A 216 12.71 4.85 -3.09
CA HIS A 216 12.63 4.59 -1.64
C HIS A 216 13.82 5.19 -0.87
N TRP A 217 14.44 6.25 -1.39
CA TRP A 217 15.72 6.78 -0.89
C TRP A 217 15.56 7.73 0.30
N HIS A 218 14.38 8.34 0.50
CA HIS A 218 14.13 9.31 1.57
C HIS A 218 13.26 8.69 2.68
N ALA A 219 13.87 8.25 3.78
CA ALA A 219 13.15 7.52 4.84
C ALA A 219 12.28 6.37 4.28
N GLY A 220 12.77 5.70 3.23
CA GLY A 220 12.05 4.62 2.54
C GLY A 220 11.01 5.09 1.51
N ALA A 221 10.84 6.39 1.25
CA ALA A 221 9.84 6.94 0.32
C ALA A 221 10.50 7.83 -0.76
N ASP A 222 9.66 8.46 -1.61
CA ASP A 222 10.08 9.38 -2.67
C ASP A 222 9.48 10.77 -2.45
N ILE A 223 10.35 11.76 -2.23
CA ILE A 223 9.93 13.15 -1.97
C ILE A 223 10.25 14.09 -3.13
N ARG A 224 10.60 13.54 -4.30
CA ARG A 224 10.95 14.35 -5.48
C ARG A 224 9.76 15.22 -5.89
N THR A 225 10.05 16.39 -6.45
CA THR A 225 9.02 17.40 -6.75
C THR A 225 8.91 17.70 -8.24
N LYS A 226 9.69 17.04 -9.09
CA LYS A 226 9.72 17.31 -10.52
C LYS A 226 9.66 16.03 -11.30
N HIS A 227 8.84 16.03 -12.35
CA HIS A 227 8.61 14.84 -13.18
C HIS A 227 8.11 13.65 -12.35
N THR A 228 7.10 13.91 -11.52
CA THR A 228 6.48 12.94 -10.62
C THR A 228 4.99 12.77 -10.84
N LEU A 229 4.42 13.37 -11.90
CA LEU A 229 3.00 13.23 -12.21
C LEU A 229 2.74 12.11 -13.20
N ASP A 230 1.79 11.25 -12.84
CA ASP A 230 1.10 10.32 -13.71
C ASP A 230 -0.34 10.83 -13.93
N PRO A 231 -0.94 10.70 -15.14
CA PRO A 231 -2.32 11.12 -15.39
C PRO A 231 -3.35 10.43 -14.48
N GLY A 232 -2.99 9.29 -13.88
CA GLY A 232 -3.87 8.37 -13.18
C GLY A 232 -4.23 7.20 -14.10
N ALA A 233 -4.45 6.02 -13.50
CA ALA A 233 -4.93 4.83 -14.20
C ALA A 233 -6.31 4.40 -13.68
N PRO A 234 -7.40 5.11 -14.07
CA PRO A 234 -8.75 4.82 -13.60
C PRO A 234 -9.12 3.34 -13.66
N GLY A 235 -9.35 2.73 -12.50
CA GLY A 235 -9.60 1.30 -12.37
C GLY A 235 -8.57 0.63 -11.48
N SER A 236 -7.42 0.21 -12.03
CA SER A 236 -6.38 -0.50 -11.26
C SER A 236 -5.04 -0.56 -11.98
N GLN A 237 -4.01 -1.06 -11.29
CA GLN A 237 -2.70 -1.42 -11.86
C GLN A 237 -2.79 -2.53 -12.95
N PHE A 238 -3.92 -3.23 -13.06
CA PHE A 238 -4.16 -4.29 -14.06
C PHE A 238 -5.06 -3.81 -15.21
N GLY A 239 -5.14 -2.50 -15.42
CA GLY A 239 -6.01 -1.88 -16.41
C GLY A 239 -7.43 -1.64 -15.90
N HIS A 240 -8.29 -1.14 -16.80
CA HIS A 240 -9.67 -0.78 -16.51
C HIS A 240 -10.49 -2.02 -16.17
N GLN A 241 -11.09 -2.03 -14.99
CA GLN A 241 -11.92 -3.15 -14.52
C GLN A 241 -13.43 -2.88 -14.75
N THR A 242 -13.79 -1.68 -15.18
CA THR A 242 -15.17 -1.27 -15.47
C THR A 242 -15.22 -0.35 -16.69
N ALA A 243 -16.36 -0.30 -17.39
CA ALA A 243 -16.58 0.63 -18.51
C ALA A 243 -16.48 2.11 -18.07
N LEU A 244 -16.84 2.40 -16.82
CA LEU A 244 -16.65 3.73 -16.25
C LEU A 244 -15.16 4.05 -16.09
N GLY A 245 -14.35 3.09 -15.65
CA GLY A 245 -12.89 3.24 -15.57
C GLY A 245 -12.26 3.57 -16.92
N GLU A 246 -12.70 2.92 -18.00
CA GLU A 246 -12.23 3.21 -19.36
C GLU A 246 -12.56 4.67 -19.78
N ALA A 247 -13.81 5.11 -19.57
CA ALA A 247 -14.20 6.49 -19.88
C ALA A 247 -13.44 7.53 -19.02
N LEU A 248 -13.16 7.20 -17.77
CA LEU A 248 -12.40 8.04 -16.85
C LEU A 248 -10.93 8.16 -17.27
N ALA A 249 -10.33 7.13 -17.85
CA ALA A 249 -8.94 7.17 -18.29
C ALA A 249 -8.70 8.18 -19.43
N ALA A 250 -9.61 8.23 -20.41
CA ALA A 250 -9.56 9.24 -21.45
C ALA A 250 -9.65 10.67 -20.89
N LYS A 251 -10.50 10.86 -19.86
CA LYS A 251 -10.63 12.14 -19.16
C LYS A 251 -9.38 12.50 -18.36
N ALA A 252 -8.78 11.51 -17.70
CA ALA A 252 -7.54 11.67 -16.93
C ALA A 252 -6.40 12.15 -17.84
N LEU A 253 -6.23 11.50 -18.99
CA LEU A 253 -5.23 11.89 -19.99
C LEU A 253 -5.48 13.29 -20.57
N ALA A 254 -6.74 13.61 -20.89
CA ALA A 254 -7.10 14.94 -21.39
C ALA A 254 -6.86 16.07 -20.37
N GLY A 255 -6.92 15.75 -19.07
CA GLY A 255 -6.66 16.69 -17.97
C GLY A 255 -5.22 16.70 -17.47
N PHE A 256 -4.34 15.88 -18.04
CA PHE A 256 -2.96 15.73 -17.59
C PHE A 256 -2.16 17.01 -17.84
N ARG A 257 -1.48 17.54 -16.81
CA ARG A 257 -0.64 18.74 -16.93
C ARG A 257 0.62 18.51 -17.75
N GLY A 258 0.92 17.26 -18.09
CA GLY A 258 2.05 16.86 -18.90
C GLY A 258 3.27 16.45 -18.07
N VAL A 259 4.32 16.06 -18.78
CA VAL A 259 5.55 15.59 -18.15
C VAL A 259 6.46 16.72 -17.70
N ASN A 260 7.38 16.39 -16.79
CA ASN A 260 8.48 17.26 -16.36
C ASN A 260 8.02 18.54 -15.62
N VAL A 261 6.76 18.56 -15.19
CA VAL A 261 6.18 19.59 -14.33
C VAL A 261 6.96 19.66 -13.02
N GLN A 262 7.23 20.89 -12.57
CA GLN A 262 7.73 21.19 -11.24
C GLN A 262 6.54 21.43 -10.31
N MET A 263 6.39 20.57 -9.31
CA MET A 263 5.38 20.69 -8.27
C MET A 263 5.73 21.82 -7.30
N THR A 264 4.70 22.54 -6.89
CA THR A 264 4.76 23.64 -5.92
C THR A 264 3.75 23.43 -4.81
N ALA A 265 3.87 24.20 -3.73
CA ALA A 265 2.92 24.16 -2.63
C ALA A 265 1.47 24.53 -3.03
N ALA A 266 1.27 25.23 -4.14
CA ALA A 266 -0.06 25.65 -4.62
C ALA A 266 -0.80 24.55 -5.39
N ASP A 267 -0.08 23.52 -5.85
CA ASP A 267 -0.63 22.36 -6.54
C ASP A 267 -1.34 21.38 -5.60
N TYR A 268 -1.22 21.58 -4.28
CA TYR A 268 -1.82 20.76 -3.24
C TYR A 268 -2.91 21.50 -2.44
N PRO A 269 -3.86 20.75 -1.85
CA PRO A 269 -4.13 19.34 -2.13
C PRO A 269 -4.69 19.13 -3.55
N PHE A 270 -4.55 17.91 -4.10
CA PHE A 270 -5.06 17.55 -5.43
C PHE A 270 -6.58 17.63 -5.53
N HIS A 271 -7.29 17.57 -4.39
CA HIS A 271 -8.70 17.92 -4.28
C HIS A 271 -8.85 18.96 -3.18
N ARG A 272 -9.30 20.17 -3.55
CA ARG A 272 -9.29 21.34 -2.67
C ARG A 272 -10.66 21.99 -2.63
N PHE A 273 -11.19 22.10 -1.43
CA PHE A 273 -12.38 22.91 -1.12
C PHE A 273 -12.02 24.36 -0.82
N ALA A 274 -13.00 25.27 -0.94
CA ALA A 274 -12.84 26.67 -0.59
C ALA A 274 -12.43 26.87 0.89
N ASN A 275 -12.96 26.04 1.79
CA ASN A 275 -12.57 25.96 3.19
C ASN A 275 -12.14 24.52 3.53
N PRO A 276 -10.87 24.28 3.90
CA PRO A 276 -10.35 22.93 4.15
C PRO A 276 -10.83 22.31 5.47
N LEU A 277 -11.44 23.09 6.37
CA LEU A 277 -11.82 22.67 7.73
C LEU A 277 -13.27 22.22 7.87
N VAL A 278 -14.08 22.33 6.82
CA VAL A 278 -15.49 21.94 6.82
C VAL A 278 -15.77 20.96 5.69
N PRO A 279 -16.78 20.08 5.83
CA PRO A 279 -17.20 19.19 4.75
C PRO A 279 -17.44 19.94 3.44
N GLY A 280 -16.95 19.39 2.33
CA GLY A 280 -17.11 19.97 1.01
C GLY A 280 -18.43 19.63 0.32
N ASP A 281 -18.72 20.38 -0.74
CA ASP A 281 -19.82 20.11 -1.65
C ASP A 281 -19.41 19.05 -2.69
N GLU A 282 -20.05 17.89 -2.66
CA GLU A 282 -19.82 16.83 -3.65
C GLU A 282 -20.87 16.91 -4.77
N PRO A 283 -20.47 16.78 -6.05
CA PRO A 283 -21.40 16.79 -7.17
C PRO A 283 -22.52 15.75 -7.02
N GLY A 284 -23.76 16.16 -7.26
CA GLY A 284 -24.93 15.28 -7.13
C GLY A 284 -25.50 15.16 -5.70
N PHE A 285 -24.95 15.88 -4.74
CA PHE A 285 -25.43 15.95 -3.36
C PHE A 285 -25.81 17.38 -2.97
N ALA A 286 -26.50 17.52 -1.83
CA ALA A 286 -26.95 18.82 -1.34
C ALA A 286 -25.78 19.77 -1.03
N ASP A 287 -25.91 21.00 -1.52
CA ASP A 287 -24.95 22.10 -1.34
C ASP A 287 -24.93 22.58 0.12
N ARG A 288 -23.73 22.75 0.67
CA ARG A 288 -23.44 23.27 2.01
C ARG A 288 -22.67 24.59 1.99
N GLY A 289 -22.40 25.15 0.81
CA GLY A 289 -21.69 26.41 0.63
C GLY A 289 -20.17 26.30 0.78
N ASN A 290 -19.58 25.13 0.53
CA ASN A 290 -18.14 24.90 0.50
C ASN A 290 -17.69 24.20 -0.80
N PRO A 291 -17.62 24.93 -1.92
CA PRO A 291 -17.39 24.35 -3.24
C PRO A 291 -15.95 23.85 -3.42
N VAL A 292 -15.78 22.90 -4.36
CA VAL A 292 -14.47 22.50 -4.88
C VAL A 292 -13.88 23.64 -5.71
N ILE A 293 -12.68 24.08 -5.38
CA ILE A 293 -11.96 25.15 -6.12
C ILE A 293 -10.84 24.60 -7.01
N ALA A 294 -10.37 23.38 -6.76
CA ALA A 294 -9.46 22.66 -7.63
C ALA A 294 -9.61 21.14 -7.43
N SER A 295 -9.56 20.37 -8.50
CA SER A 295 -9.46 18.91 -8.43
C SER A 295 -8.69 18.38 -9.63
N THR A 296 -7.83 17.40 -9.42
CA THR A 296 -7.15 16.62 -10.48
C THR A 296 -7.30 15.12 -10.23
N MET A 297 -7.19 14.32 -11.29
CA MET A 297 -7.11 12.85 -11.24
C MET A 297 -5.66 12.35 -11.22
N GLU A 298 -4.70 13.26 -11.39
CA GLU A 298 -3.28 12.94 -11.43
C GLU A 298 -2.83 12.30 -10.12
N VAL A 299 -1.75 11.53 -10.24
CA VAL A 299 -1.07 10.88 -9.13
C VAL A 299 0.34 11.41 -9.04
N HIS A 300 0.80 11.72 -7.83
CA HIS A 300 2.21 11.92 -7.55
C HIS A 300 2.86 10.55 -7.32
N GLY A 301 3.59 10.07 -8.32
CA GLY A 301 4.35 8.83 -8.29
C GLY A 301 5.87 9.04 -8.40
N SER A 302 6.57 7.94 -8.68
CA SER A 302 8.02 7.91 -8.80
C SER A 302 8.44 7.73 -10.26
N ALA A 303 9.45 8.49 -10.68
CA ALA A 303 10.04 8.32 -12.00
C ALA A 303 10.86 7.03 -12.06
N GLY A 304 10.49 6.13 -12.98
CA GLY A 304 11.16 4.86 -13.26
C GLY A 304 11.99 4.91 -14.54
N VAL A 305 11.81 3.94 -15.43
CA VAL A 305 12.57 3.83 -16.70
C VAL A 305 11.82 4.41 -17.89
N ARG A 306 12.57 4.74 -18.95
CA ARG A 306 11.99 5.13 -20.24
C ARG A 306 11.38 3.92 -20.93
N LYS A 307 10.26 4.12 -21.63
CA LYS A 307 9.59 3.05 -22.37
C LYS A 307 10.49 2.53 -23.50
N THR A 308 10.84 1.26 -23.43
CA THR A 308 11.80 0.59 -24.34
C THR A 308 11.51 -0.90 -24.35
N LEU A 309 11.63 -1.54 -25.52
CA LEU A 309 11.53 -2.98 -25.67
C LEU A 309 12.87 -3.62 -25.35
N PHE A 310 12.88 -4.59 -24.45
CA PHE A 310 14.08 -5.36 -24.14
C PHE A 310 14.49 -6.23 -25.34
N SER A 311 15.79 -6.31 -25.62
CA SER A 311 16.36 -7.12 -26.71
C SER A 311 17.48 -8.07 -26.25
N GLY A 312 18.02 -7.89 -25.06
CA GLY A 312 19.01 -8.80 -24.48
C GLY A 312 19.91 -8.17 -23.44
N ILE A 313 20.80 -8.99 -22.86
CA ILE A 313 21.85 -8.54 -21.94
C ILE A 313 23.13 -8.27 -22.72
N VAL A 314 23.76 -7.12 -22.49
CA VAL A 314 25.10 -6.81 -22.99
C VAL A 314 26.12 -7.27 -21.94
N PRO A 315 26.99 -8.25 -22.23
CA PRO A 315 27.93 -8.77 -21.24
C PRO A 315 28.81 -7.69 -20.62
N GLY A 316 28.89 -7.65 -19.29
CA GLY A 316 29.70 -6.66 -18.55
C GLY A 316 29.13 -5.24 -18.53
N SER A 317 27.93 -5.02 -19.09
CA SER A 317 27.27 -3.71 -19.11
C SER A 317 26.23 -3.57 -18.00
N ALA A 318 26.19 -2.39 -17.38
CA ALA A 318 25.12 -1.99 -16.48
C ALA A 318 23.80 -1.67 -17.19
N ILE A 319 23.81 -1.52 -18.53
CA ILE A 319 22.66 -1.16 -19.36
C ILE A 319 22.32 -2.36 -20.26
N ASP A 320 21.02 -2.66 -20.38
CA ASP A 320 20.53 -3.73 -21.24
C ASP A 320 20.58 -3.31 -22.73
N ALA A 321 20.44 -4.26 -23.65
CA ALA A 321 20.18 -3.97 -25.06
C ALA A 321 18.67 -3.81 -25.29
N GLY A 322 18.27 -2.80 -26.05
CA GLY A 322 16.85 -2.52 -26.26
C GLY A 322 16.57 -1.53 -27.37
N GLN A 323 15.30 -1.44 -27.73
CA GLN A 323 14.76 -0.61 -28.82
C GLN A 323 13.70 0.33 -28.24
N PRO A 324 13.92 1.65 -28.23
CA PRO A 324 12.92 2.61 -27.75
C PRO A 324 11.61 2.46 -28.52
N VAL A 325 10.50 2.52 -27.80
CA VAL A 325 9.16 2.43 -28.39
C VAL A 325 8.43 3.72 -28.06
N PRO A 326 7.78 4.40 -29.02
CA PRO A 326 7.10 5.66 -28.75
C PRO A 326 6.20 5.61 -27.51
N ASP A 327 6.32 6.61 -26.67
CA ASP A 327 5.48 6.82 -25.50
C ASP A 327 4.53 7.98 -25.74
N GLU A 328 3.22 7.71 -25.79
CA GLU A 328 2.20 8.72 -26.06
C GLU A 328 2.00 9.69 -24.89
N VAL A 329 2.33 9.25 -23.67
CA VAL A 329 2.13 10.04 -22.45
C VAL A 329 3.45 10.65 -21.99
N PHE A 330 4.49 9.82 -21.91
CA PHE A 330 5.78 10.22 -21.35
C PHE A 330 6.80 10.58 -22.41
N ASN A 331 6.54 11.66 -23.16
CA ASN A 331 7.49 12.21 -24.14
C ASN A 331 7.59 13.74 -24.10
N VAL A 332 8.71 14.26 -24.60
CA VAL A 332 8.90 15.69 -24.92
C VAL A 332 9.29 15.78 -26.39
N ASN A 333 8.48 16.44 -27.20
CA ASN A 333 8.68 16.57 -28.65
C ASN A 333 8.87 15.21 -29.36
N GLY A 334 8.12 14.19 -28.94
CA GLY A 334 8.22 12.83 -29.50
C GLY A 334 9.41 12.00 -29.01
N VAL A 335 10.25 12.54 -28.11
CA VAL A 335 11.35 11.79 -27.49
C VAL A 335 10.93 11.35 -26.09
N ASN A 336 11.01 10.05 -25.81
CA ASN A 336 10.60 9.49 -24.54
C ASN A 336 11.39 10.08 -23.37
N VAL A 337 10.66 10.45 -22.31
CA VAL A 337 11.19 10.73 -20.97
C VAL A 337 10.92 9.51 -20.08
N ARG A 338 11.29 9.58 -18.79
CA ARG A 338 11.01 8.49 -17.85
C ARG A 338 9.50 8.36 -17.65
N GLN A 339 9.02 7.14 -17.45
CA GLN A 339 7.64 6.90 -17.03
C GLN A 339 7.51 7.19 -15.53
N VAL A 340 6.30 7.50 -15.08
CA VAL A 340 5.99 7.74 -13.66
C VAL A 340 4.99 6.68 -13.19
N THR A 341 5.14 6.20 -11.95
CA THR A 341 4.23 5.19 -11.38
C THR A 341 2.84 5.76 -11.12
N GLY A 342 1.79 4.98 -11.39
CA GLY A 342 0.39 5.37 -11.12
C GLY A 342 -0.04 5.35 -9.65
N ARG A 343 0.89 5.23 -8.70
CA ARG A 343 0.70 5.39 -7.24
C ARG A 343 1.96 5.96 -6.61
N ASN A 344 1.77 6.66 -5.50
CA ASN A 344 2.85 7.16 -4.64
C ASN A 344 3.62 6.00 -4.00
N ALA A 345 4.95 6.10 -3.89
CA ALA A 345 5.79 5.09 -3.28
C ALA A 345 5.68 5.15 -1.74
N PRO A 346 5.16 4.10 -1.06
CA PRO A 346 5.11 4.09 0.40
C PRO A 346 6.51 3.85 1.01
N THR A 347 6.66 4.11 2.31
CA THR A 347 7.92 3.79 3.01
C THR A 347 8.21 2.29 3.01
N SER A 348 9.47 1.91 2.77
CA SER A 348 9.99 0.55 2.95
C SER A 348 10.34 0.22 4.42
N ILE A 349 10.42 1.22 5.29
CA ILE A 349 10.77 1.06 6.71
C ILE A 349 9.57 0.48 7.46
N ASN A 350 9.83 -0.48 8.36
CA ASN A 350 8.83 -1.27 9.09
C ASN A 350 7.91 -2.13 8.19
N ALA A 351 8.17 -2.22 6.88
CA ALA A 351 7.29 -2.94 5.97
C ALA A 351 7.23 -4.46 6.24
N VAL A 352 8.19 -5.00 6.99
CA VAL A 352 8.25 -6.41 7.39
C VAL A 352 7.06 -6.85 8.24
N PHE A 353 6.38 -5.94 8.93
CA PHE A 353 5.27 -6.31 9.81
C PHE A 353 3.94 -6.55 9.07
N PHE A 354 3.83 -6.22 7.78
CA PHE A 354 2.57 -6.35 7.03
C PHE A 354 2.29 -7.77 6.52
N ASP A 355 1.04 -8.21 6.64
CA ASP A 355 0.57 -9.50 6.11
C ASP A 355 0.62 -9.55 4.58
N ARG A 356 0.23 -8.45 3.95
CA ARG A 356 0.30 -8.22 2.51
C ARG A 356 0.85 -6.82 2.24
N THR A 357 1.59 -6.67 1.15
CA THR A 357 2.30 -5.44 0.81
C THR A 357 1.84 -4.87 -0.54
N PHE A 358 2.33 -3.67 -0.89
CA PHE A 358 1.68 -2.68 -1.76
C PHE A 358 0.40 -2.05 -1.16
N TRP A 359 -0.04 -0.93 -1.75
CA TRP A 359 -1.27 -0.23 -1.36
C TRP A 359 -2.54 -1.09 -1.48
N ASP A 360 -2.60 -1.96 -2.50
CA ASP A 360 -3.75 -2.84 -2.80
C ASP A 360 -3.56 -4.28 -2.30
N GLY A 361 -2.47 -4.56 -1.56
CA GLY A 361 -2.23 -5.88 -0.99
C GLY A 361 -1.94 -6.98 -2.00
N ARG A 362 -1.62 -6.65 -3.26
CA ARG A 362 -1.38 -7.67 -4.31
C ARG A 362 -0.16 -8.55 -4.06
N ALA A 363 0.81 -8.09 -3.26
CA ALA A 363 1.93 -8.92 -2.84
C ALA A 363 1.49 -9.80 -1.67
N ASN A 364 1.38 -11.09 -1.98
CA ASN A 364 0.75 -12.10 -1.15
C ASN A 364 1.61 -12.46 0.07
N HIS A 365 0.94 -12.81 1.17
CA HIS A 365 1.54 -13.36 2.38
C HIS A 365 2.46 -14.56 2.10
N TYR A 366 2.05 -15.43 1.17
CA TYR A 366 2.80 -16.61 0.75
C TYR A 366 3.71 -16.26 -0.42
N PHE A 367 5.02 -16.35 -0.24
CA PHE A 367 5.95 -16.19 -1.35
C PHE A 367 6.10 -17.50 -2.13
N ASN A 368 5.87 -17.44 -3.44
CA ASN A 368 5.93 -18.61 -4.34
C ASN A 368 7.29 -18.78 -5.06
N GLY A 369 8.25 -17.89 -4.80
CA GLY A 369 9.59 -17.94 -5.41
C GLY A 369 9.72 -17.26 -6.77
N VAL A 370 8.62 -16.86 -7.41
CA VAL A 370 8.61 -16.42 -8.82
C VAL A 370 7.99 -15.04 -9.01
N ASN A 371 6.82 -14.79 -8.41
CA ASN A 371 6.04 -13.57 -8.64
C ASN A 371 5.27 -13.13 -7.38
N PRO A 372 4.65 -11.93 -7.40
CA PRO A 372 4.02 -11.37 -6.19
C PRO A 372 2.76 -12.09 -5.71
N PHE A 373 2.14 -12.93 -6.53
CA PHE A 373 0.76 -13.37 -6.33
C PHE A 373 0.62 -14.60 -5.42
N GLY A 374 1.73 -15.22 -5.04
CA GLY A 374 1.76 -16.29 -4.05
C GLY A 374 0.94 -17.50 -4.46
N ASP A 375 0.01 -17.90 -3.60
CA ASP A 375 -0.89 -19.04 -3.82
C ASP A 375 -2.05 -18.75 -4.79
N LEU A 376 -2.15 -17.52 -5.33
CA LEU A 376 -3.04 -17.20 -6.45
C LEU A 376 -2.50 -17.76 -7.78
N ASP A 377 -1.19 -17.98 -7.89
CA ASP A 377 -0.56 -18.62 -9.04
C ASP A 377 -0.26 -20.11 -8.72
N PRO A 378 -1.06 -21.06 -9.25
CA PRO A 378 -0.83 -22.49 -9.04
C PRO A 378 0.34 -23.05 -9.87
N ASP A 379 0.86 -22.30 -10.84
CA ASP A 379 1.86 -22.74 -11.82
C ASP A 379 3.26 -22.20 -11.53
N ALA A 380 3.41 -21.25 -10.61
CA ALA A 380 4.71 -20.78 -10.12
C ALA A 380 5.57 -21.95 -9.60
N ARG A 381 6.73 -22.17 -10.21
CA ARG A 381 7.72 -23.19 -9.83
C ARG A 381 9.11 -22.59 -9.77
N VAL A 382 9.87 -23.02 -8.77
CA VAL A 382 11.34 -22.88 -8.72
C VAL A 382 11.97 -24.24 -9.03
N LEU A 383 13.25 -24.26 -9.35
CA LEU A 383 13.99 -25.50 -9.60
C LEU A 383 14.70 -25.95 -8.32
N LYS A 384 14.65 -27.24 -8.01
CA LYS A 384 15.37 -27.86 -6.89
C LYS A 384 16.26 -28.97 -7.42
N ALA A 385 17.54 -28.93 -7.09
CA ALA A 385 18.47 -30.00 -7.40
C ALA A 385 18.22 -31.22 -6.50
N ASP A 386 18.12 -32.40 -7.10
CA ASP A 386 18.11 -33.67 -6.38
C ASP A 386 19.55 -34.14 -6.03
N ALA A 387 19.66 -35.30 -5.39
CA ALA A 387 20.95 -35.86 -4.98
C ALA A 387 21.88 -36.20 -6.17
N ALA A 388 21.33 -36.38 -7.37
CA ALA A 388 22.11 -36.58 -8.60
C ALA A 388 22.45 -35.26 -9.31
N GLY A 389 22.01 -34.12 -8.76
CA GLY A 389 22.21 -32.80 -9.32
C GLY A 389 21.21 -32.45 -10.44
N LYS A 390 20.15 -33.24 -10.64
CA LYS A 390 19.11 -32.96 -11.64
C LYS A 390 18.11 -31.95 -11.12
N MET A 391 17.72 -30.98 -11.94
CA MET A 391 16.74 -29.94 -11.63
C MET A 391 15.31 -30.50 -11.71
N GLN A 392 14.57 -30.33 -10.62
CA GLN A 392 13.16 -30.70 -10.52
C GLN A 392 12.32 -29.44 -10.27
N PRO A 393 11.29 -29.15 -11.07
CA PRO A 393 10.38 -28.05 -10.79
C PRO A 393 9.56 -28.37 -9.54
N VAL A 394 9.61 -27.49 -8.54
CA VAL A 394 8.87 -27.63 -7.28
C VAL A 394 8.06 -26.38 -6.99
N ARG A 395 6.88 -26.57 -6.39
CA ARG A 395 6.06 -25.47 -5.86
C ARG A 395 6.49 -25.19 -4.43
N ILE A 396 6.66 -23.91 -4.11
CA ILE A 396 6.96 -23.43 -2.75
C ILE A 396 5.91 -22.39 -2.34
N LEU A 397 5.65 -22.26 -1.04
CA LEU A 397 4.78 -21.23 -0.45
C LEU A 397 5.30 -20.90 0.94
N LEU A 398 6.14 -19.88 1.06
CA LEU A 398 6.68 -19.45 2.35
C LEU A 398 5.73 -18.44 2.99
N SER A 399 5.16 -18.76 4.14
CA SER A 399 4.33 -17.82 4.93
C SER A 399 5.17 -16.68 5.53
N ASN A 400 4.53 -15.57 5.92
CA ASN A 400 5.19 -14.36 6.45
C ASN A 400 6.26 -13.80 5.49
N ALA A 401 6.04 -13.92 4.18
CA ALA A 401 7.03 -13.56 3.16
C ALA A 401 6.48 -12.51 2.17
N SER A 402 5.55 -11.66 2.61
CA SER A 402 4.93 -10.62 1.78
C SER A 402 5.94 -9.66 1.16
N LEU A 403 7.04 -9.35 1.86
CA LEU A 403 8.13 -8.56 1.31
C LEU A 403 8.91 -9.27 0.21
N ALA A 404 9.09 -10.59 0.29
CA ALA A 404 9.70 -11.35 -0.80
C ALA A 404 8.79 -11.38 -2.04
N SER A 405 7.48 -11.54 -1.82
CA SER A 405 6.45 -11.40 -2.87
C SER A 405 6.47 -10.00 -3.50
N GLN A 406 6.59 -8.95 -2.69
CA GLN A 406 6.66 -7.58 -3.19
C GLN A 406 7.91 -7.32 -4.01
N ALA A 407 9.07 -7.77 -3.51
CA ALA A 407 10.37 -7.51 -4.13
C ALA A 407 10.43 -8.01 -5.58
N VAL A 408 9.71 -9.10 -5.91
CA VAL A 408 9.70 -9.66 -7.26
C VAL A 408 8.75 -8.96 -8.25
N GLY A 409 8.05 -7.89 -7.84
CA GLY A 409 7.23 -7.07 -8.74
C GLY A 409 8.03 -6.00 -9.49
N PRO A 410 8.60 -4.99 -8.79
CA PRO A 410 9.18 -3.79 -9.40
C PRO A 410 10.32 -4.07 -10.38
N VAL A 411 11.15 -5.07 -10.10
CA VAL A 411 12.35 -5.35 -10.90
C VAL A 411 12.04 -5.74 -12.34
N ASN A 412 10.87 -6.30 -12.63
CA ASN A 412 10.40 -6.61 -14.00
C ASN A 412 9.24 -5.71 -14.46
N SER A 413 8.91 -4.66 -13.70
CA SER A 413 7.89 -3.68 -14.08
C SER A 413 8.42 -2.80 -15.20
N SER A 414 7.65 -2.68 -16.29
CA SER A 414 8.02 -1.89 -17.48
C SER A 414 7.98 -0.38 -17.25
N VAL A 415 7.42 0.05 -16.13
CA VAL A 415 7.34 1.44 -15.68
C VAL A 415 8.46 1.72 -14.69
N GLU A 416 8.67 0.83 -13.72
CA GLU A 416 9.58 1.06 -12.61
C GLU A 416 11.03 0.81 -12.99
N MET A 417 11.46 -0.45 -13.18
CA MET A 417 12.89 -0.79 -13.25
C MET A 417 13.32 -1.46 -14.56
N SER A 418 12.42 -2.07 -15.32
CA SER A 418 12.78 -2.90 -16.47
C SER A 418 12.22 -2.39 -17.78
N TRP A 419 12.90 -2.74 -18.86
CA TRP A 419 12.32 -2.62 -20.19
C TRP A 419 11.29 -3.72 -20.45
N ILE A 420 10.40 -3.47 -21.40
CA ILE A 420 9.25 -4.34 -21.69
C ILE A 420 9.75 -5.74 -22.02
N ALA A 421 9.13 -6.75 -21.41
CA ALA A 421 9.37 -8.18 -21.60
C ALA A 421 10.69 -8.74 -21.06
N ARG A 422 11.47 -7.99 -20.28
CA ARG A 422 12.60 -8.55 -19.52
C ARG A 422 12.11 -9.54 -18.45
N SER A 423 12.80 -10.66 -18.32
CA SER A 423 12.50 -11.75 -17.40
C SER A 423 13.48 -11.81 -16.22
N PHE A 424 13.08 -12.49 -15.15
CA PHE A 424 13.93 -12.67 -13.96
C PHE A 424 15.25 -13.40 -14.22
N PRO A 425 15.29 -14.48 -15.02
CA PRO A 425 16.55 -15.11 -15.36
C PRO A 425 17.52 -14.19 -16.11
N GLU A 426 17.02 -13.21 -16.87
CA GLU A 426 17.86 -12.19 -17.51
C GLU A 426 18.41 -11.16 -16.52
N VAL A 427 17.64 -10.81 -15.48
CA VAL A 427 18.15 -10.03 -14.33
C VAL A 427 19.32 -10.78 -13.67
N GLY A 428 19.14 -12.07 -13.39
CA GLY A 428 20.19 -12.92 -12.83
C GLY A 428 21.42 -12.99 -13.74
N ARG A 429 21.24 -13.31 -15.02
CA ARG A 429 22.31 -13.37 -16.01
C ARG A 429 23.15 -12.10 -16.06
N LYS A 430 22.49 -10.95 -16.04
CA LYS A 430 23.16 -9.64 -15.99
C LYS A 430 23.97 -9.50 -14.70
N LEU A 431 23.31 -9.55 -13.55
CA LEU A 431 23.95 -9.22 -12.27
C LEU A 431 25.06 -10.20 -11.92
N LEU A 432 24.92 -11.49 -12.22
CA LEU A 432 25.97 -12.48 -11.98
C LEU A 432 27.27 -12.19 -12.76
N SER A 433 27.19 -11.41 -13.84
CA SER A 433 28.36 -10.96 -14.62
C SER A 433 28.96 -9.63 -14.16
N LEU A 434 28.28 -8.91 -13.26
CA LEU A 434 28.67 -7.58 -12.82
C LEU A 434 29.28 -7.58 -11.42
N ARG A 435 30.05 -6.53 -11.13
CA ARG A 435 30.50 -6.23 -9.77
C ARG A 435 29.40 -5.51 -8.99
N PRO A 436 29.03 -5.96 -7.78
CA PRO A 436 27.99 -5.32 -7.00
C PRO A 436 28.30 -3.85 -6.73
N LEU A 437 27.29 -2.99 -6.89
CA LEU A 437 27.35 -1.56 -6.61
C LEU A 437 28.46 -0.81 -7.39
N ALA A 438 28.93 -1.33 -8.53
CA ALA A 438 30.08 -0.78 -9.24
C ALA A 438 29.90 0.68 -9.71
N LEU A 439 28.65 1.15 -9.80
CA LEU A 439 28.32 2.53 -10.18
C LEU A 439 28.27 3.51 -9.00
N GLN A 440 28.52 3.05 -7.77
CA GLN A 440 28.22 3.79 -6.55
C GLN A 440 29.39 3.72 -5.57
N LYS A 441 29.62 4.81 -4.84
CA LYS A 441 30.48 4.76 -3.66
C LYS A 441 29.79 4.04 -2.51
N VAL A 442 30.59 3.36 -1.70
CA VAL A 442 30.14 2.74 -0.45
C VAL A 442 31.02 3.25 0.67
N ASP A 443 30.40 3.75 1.75
CA ASP A 443 31.16 4.20 2.92
C ASP A 443 31.82 2.99 3.60
N ALA A 444 33.11 3.09 3.91
CA ALA A 444 33.85 2.00 4.56
C ALA A 444 33.33 1.66 5.97
N THR A 445 32.55 2.57 6.58
CA THR A 445 31.89 2.38 7.87
C THR A 445 30.41 1.97 7.75
N ASP A 446 29.87 1.75 6.54
CA ASP A 446 28.53 1.18 6.34
C ASP A 446 28.35 -0.07 7.22
N SER A 447 27.18 -0.20 7.84
CA SER A 447 26.91 -1.19 8.88
C SER A 447 26.88 -2.63 8.35
N VAL A 448 26.63 -2.82 7.06
CA VAL A 448 26.51 -4.14 6.42
C VAL A 448 27.54 -4.30 5.29
N LEU A 449 27.70 -3.28 4.44
CA LEU A 449 28.54 -3.30 3.26
C LEU A 449 30.01 -2.95 3.56
N GLY A 450 30.28 -2.22 4.66
CA GLY A 450 31.58 -1.58 4.92
C GLY A 450 32.79 -2.54 4.90
N LEU A 451 32.61 -3.78 5.36
CA LEU A 451 33.66 -4.82 5.37
C LEU A 451 33.96 -5.42 3.98
N TRP A 452 33.11 -5.14 3.00
CA TRP A 452 33.12 -5.74 1.66
C TRP A 452 33.43 -4.73 0.56
N VAL A 453 33.60 -3.46 0.92
CA VAL A 453 33.88 -2.37 -0.03
C VAL A 453 35.19 -2.64 -0.75
N ASP A 454 35.21 -2.34 -2.04
CA ASP A 454 36.44 -2.39 -2.83
C ASP A 454 37.48 -1.42 -2.26
N SER A 455 38.77 -1.74 -2.41
CA SER A 455 39.87 -0.87 -1.98
C SER A 455 39.80 0.57 -2.52
N CYS A 456 39.15 0.80 -3.67
CA CYS A 456 38.95 2.13 -4.23
C CYS A 456 37.75 2.90 -3.64
N GLY A 457 36.93 2.26 -2.80
CA GLY A 457 35.71 2.85 -2.22
C GLY A 457 34.49 2.83 -3.15
N GLN A 458 34.62 2.25 -4.35
CA GLN A 458 33.56 2.17 -5.35
C GLN A 458 33.11 0.72 -5.58
N GLY A 459 31.85 0.44 -5.26
CA GLY A 459 31.28 -0.89 -5.24
C GLY A 459 31.88 -1.82 -4.19
N LEU A 460 31.49 -3.10 -4.28
CA LEU A 460 32.03 -4.15 -3.43
C LEU A 460 33.15 -4.90 -4.13
N ASP A 461 34.07 -5.45 -3.34
CA ASP A 461 35.14 -6.33 -3.81
C ASP A 461 34.55 -7.57 -4.48
N GLN A 462 34.83 -7.76 -5.77
CA GLN A 462 34.24 -8.82 -6.59
C GLN A 462 34.57 -10.22 -6.06
N ASP A 463 35.80 -10.42 -5.58
CA ASP A 463 36.27 -11.72 -5.14
C ASP A 463 35.65 -12.09 -3.79
N LYS A 464 35.43 -11.09 -2.91
CA LYS A 464 34.85 -11.30 -1.59
C LYS A 464 33.32 -11.29 -1.57
N ALA A 465 32.70 -10.49 -2.42
CA ALA A 465 31.27 -10.17 -2.35
C ALA A 465 30.55 -10.18 -3.71
N GLY A 466 31.12 -10.77 -4.76
CA GLY A 466 30.42 -10.94 -6.03
C GLY A 466 29.10 -11.70 -5.89
N TYR A 467 28.10 -11.34 -6.69
CA TYR A 467 26.72 -11.85 -6.55
C TYR A 467 26.63 -13.38 -6.54
N ALA A 468 27.32 -14.07 -7.46
CA ALA A 468 27.32 -15.52 -7.51
C ALA A 468 27.90 -16.15 -6.23
N ARG A 469 28.91 -15.52 -5.62
CA ARG A 469 29.51 -15.97 -4.36
C ARG A 469 28.56 -15.75 -3.20
N LEU A 470 27.96 -14.56 -3.10
CA LEU A 470 26.98 -14.26 -2.05
C LEU A 470 25.79 -15.22 -2.11
N ILE A 471 25.29 -15.57 -3.29
CA ILE A 471 24.21 -16.56 -3.41
C ILE A 471 24.66 -17.94 -2.90
N ARG A 472 25.86 -18.40 -3.26
CA ARG A 472 26.38 -19.69 -2.78
C ARG A 472 26.58 -19.75 -1.27
N GLU A 473 27.00 -18.64 -0.66
CA GLU A 473 27.22 -18.56 0.79
C GLU A 473 25.89 -18.37 1.55
N ALA A 474 24.94 -17.63 0.99
CA ALA A 474 23.67 -17.28 1.64
C ALA A 474 22.60 -18.37 1.55
N PHE A 475 22.56 -19.16 0.47
CA PHE A 475 21.45 -20.08 0.19
C PHE A 475 21.85 -21.55 0.13
N GLN A 476 20.90 -22.41 0.52
CA GLN A 476 21.08 -23.86 0.50
C GLN A 476 21.44 -24.35 -0.91
N PRO A 477 22.44 -25.24 -1.07
CA PRO A 477 22.93 -25.70 -2.38
C PRO A 477 21.87 -26.30 -3.31
N VAL A 478 20.82 -26.90 -2.74
CA VAL A 478 19.71 -27.49 -3.52
C VAL A 478 19.01 -26.47 -4.44
N TRP A 479 19.20 -25.16 -4.23
CA TRP A 479 18.58 -24.11 -5.04
C TRP A 479 19.49 -23.55 -6.15
N TRP A 480 20.78 -23.88 -6.19
CA TRP A 480 21.72 -23.30 -7.17
C TRP A 480 22.81 -24.24 -7.71
N SER A 481 23.02 -25.42 -7.12
CA SER A 481 24.22 -26.26 -7.38
C SER A 481 24.15 -27.20 -8.59
N SER A 482 23.07 -27.15 -9.38
CA SER A 482 22.93 -28.02 -10.54
C SER A 482 23.80 -27.50 -11.69
N HIS A 483 24.38 -28.43 -12.45
CA HIS A 483 25.13 -28.14 -13.68
C HIS A 483 24.25 -28.27 -14.92
N GLU A 484 22.98 -28.65 -14.77
CA GLU A 484 22.02 -28.63 -15.87
C GLU A 484 21.71 -27.18 -16.27
N VAL A 485 21.33 -27.03 -17.53
CA VAL A 485 20.85 -25.77 -18.11
C VAL A 485 19.39 -25.98 -18.49
N THR A 486 18.53 -24.99 -18.24
CA THR A 486 17.12 -25.05 -18.65
C THR A 486 17.00 -25.12 -20.18
N SER A 487 15.81 -25.46 -20.68
CA SER A 487 15.53 -25.44 -22.13
C SER A 487 15.84 -24.10 -22.78
N ASP A 488 15.67 -23.02 -22.03
CA ASP A 488 15.86 -21.64 -22.49
C ASP A 488 17.31 -21.15 -22.28
N GLY A 489 18.22 -22.05 -21.89
CA GLY A 489 19.65 -21.77 -21.81
C GLY A 489 20.10 -21.11 -20.51
N TYR A 490 19.32 -21.17 -19.42
CA TYR A 490 19.70 -20.59 -18.12
C TYR A 490 20.35 -21.61 -17.19
N THR A 491 21.38 -21.19 -16.46
CA THR A 491 21.92 -21.97 -15.34
C THR A 491 20.89 -22.08 -14.22
N HIS A 492 21.07 -23.03 -13.30
CA HIS A 492 20.18 -23.17 -12.13
C HIS A 492 20.08 -21.86 -11.31
N MET A 493 21.19 -21.16 -11.12
CA MET A 493 21.23 -19.90 -10.37
C MET A 493 20.50 -18.76 -11.08
N GLU A 494 20.62 -18.66 -12.40
CA GLU A 494 19.87 -17.69 -13.21
C GLU A 494 18.37 -18.00 -13.17
N ALA A 495 17.99 -19.27 -13.37
CA ALA A 495 16.59 -19.69 -13.38
C ALA A 495 15.87 -19.41 -12.05
N ASN A 496 16.56 -19.58 -10.92
CA ASN A 496 16.03 -19.32 -9.59
C ASN A 496 16.32 -17.90 -9.07
N PHE A 497 16.79 -16.96 -9.90
CA PHE A 497 17.25 -15.66 -9.39
C PHE A 497 16.16 -14.89 -8.63
N SER A 498 14.88 -15.04 -9.00
CA SER A 498 13.73 -14.47 -8.28
C SER A 498 13.64 -14.94 -6.82
N LEU A 499 13.98 -16.20 -6.53
CA LEU A 499 14.00 -16.75 -5.18
C LEU A 499 15.07 -16.06 -4.32
N PHE A 500 16.28 -15.93 -4.85
CA PHE A 500 17.39 -15.28 -4.12
C PHE A 500 17.14 -13.79 -3.94
N TRP A 501 16.64 -13.13 -4.99
CA TRP A 501 16.23 -11.74 -4.96
C TRP A 501 15.17 -11.48 -3.88
N GLY A 502 14.04 -12.20 -3.93
CA GLY A 502 12.94 -12.00 -2.99
C GLY A 502 13.35 -12.19 -1.52
N LEU A 503 14.04 -13.30 -1.22
CA LEU A 503 14.42 -13.63 0.16
C LEU A 503 15.51 -12.71 0.70
N SER A 504 16.51 -12.33 -0.11
CA SER A 504 17.56 -11.41 0.33
C SER A 504 17.02 -10.00 0.59
N LEU A 505 16.18 -9.46 -0.31
CA LEU A 505 15.53 -8.16 -0.11
C LEU A 505 14.59 -8.17 1.10
N MET A 506 13.83 -9.25 1.31
CA MET A 506 13.00 -9.40 2.51
C MET A 506 13.86 -9.35 3.78
N LEU A 507 14.97 -10.08 3.82
CA LEU A 507 15.84 -10.12 5.00
C LEU A 507 16.55 -8.80 5.26
N TYR A 508 16.98 -8.07 4.22
CA TYR A 508 17.50 -6.72 4.38
C TYR A 508 16.43 -5.76 4.91
N GLN A 509 15.24 -5.75 4.31
CA GLN A 509 14.14 -4.88 4.75
C GLN A 509 13.63 -5.24 6.15
N ALA A 510 13.78 -6.49 6.58
CA ALA A 510 13.52 -6.92 7.96
C ALA A 510 14.44 -6.26 8.99
N THR A 511 15.60 -5.72 8.57
CA THR A 511 16.47 -4.93 9.46
C THR A 511 16.04 -3.47 9.57
N LEU A 512 15.20 -2.97 8.66
CA LEU A 512 14.79 -1.56 8.59
C LEU A 512 13.64 -1.29 9.57
N VAL A 513 13.90 -1.45 10.86
CA VAL A 513 12.93 -1.27 11.96
C VAL A 513 13.24 0.02 12.73
N SER A 514 12.26 0.92 12.83
CA SER A 514 12.41 2.26 13.43
C SER A 514 11.77 2.31 14.84
N ASP A 515 12.39 1.62 15.78
CA ASP A 515 11.93 1.38 17.16
C ASP A 515 12.53 2.34 18.22
N GLN A 516 13.10 3.48 17.80
CA GLN A 516 13.72 4.48 18.69
C GLN A 516 13.15 5.89 18.50
N ALA A 517 11.87 6.01 18.11
CA ALA A 517 11.20 7.29 18.08
C ALA A 517 10.98 7.81 19.53
N PRO A 518 10.82 9.13 19.74
CA PRO A 518 10.46 9.68 21.05
C PRO A 518 9.23 8.99 21.69
N TYR A 519 8.27 8.57 20.87
CA TYR A 519 7.15 7.75 21.32
C TYR A 519 7.56 6.42 21.96
N ASP A 520 8.58 5.71 21.46
CA ASP A 520 9.03 4.44 22.03
C ASP A 520 9.58 4.63 23.45
N SER A 521 10.32 5.71 23.69
CA SER A 521 10.79 6.08 25.03
C SER A 521 9.61 6.42 25.96
N PHE A 522 8.61 7.12 25.45
CA PHE A 522 7.36 7.39 26.19
C PHE A 522 6.62 6.11 26.56
N ALA A 523 6.46 5.18 25.61
CA ALA A 523 5.81 3.89 25.83
C ALA A 523 6.58 3.00 26.83
N LYS A 524 7.89 3.20 26.97
CA LYS A 524 8.75 2.57 28.00
C LYS A 524 8.71 3.28 29.36
N GLY A 525 7.98 4.39 29.49
CA GLY A 525 7.76 5.09 30.76
C GLY A 525 8.45 6.44 30.91
N ASP A 526 9.22 6.90 29.92
CA ASP A 526 9.75 8.27 29.93
C ASP A 526 8.67 9.28 29.55
N LEU A 527 7.93 9.76 30.55
CA LEU A 527 6.86 10.73 30.36
C LEU A 527 7.34 12.07 29.77
N ASN A 528 8.64 12.37 29.73
CA ASN A 528 9.15 13.61 29.15
C ASN A 528 9.53 13.49 27.66
N ALA A 529 9.50 12.28 27.09
CA ALA A 529 9.84 12.06 25.70
C ALA A 529 8.80 12.64 24.72
N LEU A 530 7.57 12.90 25.17
CA LEU A 530 6.55 13.65 24.44
C LEU A 530 6.36 15.05 25.04
N THR A 531 6.27 16.07 24.17
CA THR A 531 5.86 17.42 24.60
C THR A 531 4.42 17.41 25.15
N PRO A 532 4.02 18.39 25.99
CA PRO A 532 2.64 18.51 26.46
C PRO A 532 1.62 18.53 25.31
N ARG A 533 1.95 19.21 24.20
CA ARG A 533 1.11 19.28 23.01
C ARG A 533 1.05 17.95 22.25
N ALA A 534 2.16 17.20 22.16
CA ALA A 534 2.14 15.85 21.62
C ALA A 534 1.30 14.88 22.46
N LYS A 535 1.27 15.03 23.79
CA LYS A 535 0.39 14.22 24.66
C LYS A 535 -1.08 14.53 24.42
N GLU A 536 -1.43 15.81 24.24
CA GLU A 536 -2.78 16.20 23.81
C GLU A 536 -3.14 15.58 22.46
N GLY A 537 -2.22 15.67 21.49
CA GLY A 537 -2.36 15.03 20.18
C GLY A 537 -2.58 13.52 20.25
N LEU A 538 -1.83 12.83 21.11
CA LEU A 538 -2.01 11.39 21.37
C LEU A 538 -3.40 11.10 21.95
N GLN A 539 -3.91 11.91 22.89
CA GLN A 539 -5.26 11.72 23.44
C GLN A 539 -6.34 11.90 22.37
N ILE A 540 -6.19 12.88 21.49
CA ILE A 540 -7.09 13.07 20.34
C ILE A 540 -6.99 11.86 19.40
N PHE A 541 -5.78 11.44 19.05
CA PHE A 541 -5.51 10.30 18.17
C PHE A 541 -6.17 9.00 18.65
N LEU A 542 -6.12 8.75 19.97
CA LEU A 542 -6.66 7.56 20.61
C LEU A 542 -8.20 7.57 20.74
N ASN A 543 -8.80 8.75 20.89
CA ASN A 543 -10.20 8.86 21.28
C ASN A 543 -11.00 9.66 20.25
N GLU A 544 -10.97 11.00 20.35
CA GLU A 544 -11.80 11.91 19.55
C GLU A 544 -11.62 11.72 18.04
N GLY A 545 -10.38 11.54 17.58
CA GLY A 545 -10.06 11.33 16.17
C GLY A 545 -10.15 9.88 15.71
N LYS A 546 -10.28 8.91 16.63
CA LYS A 546 -10.38 7.47 16.36
C LYS A 546 -9.28 6.90 15.44
N CYS A 547 -8.17 7.61 15.26
CA CYS A 547 -7.12 7.26 14.30
C CYS A 547 -6.53 5.86 14.60
N ILE A 548 -6.47 5.52 15.88
CA ILE A 548 -5.98 4.24 16.39
C ILE A 548 -6.83 3.03 15.97
N ASN A 549 -8.08 3.22 15.51
CA ASN A 549 -8.93 2.12 15.06
C ASN A 549 -8.39 1.47 13.78
N CYS A 550 -7.73 2.25 12.92
CA CYS A 550 -7.09 1.75 11.69
C CYS A 550 -5.56 1.73 11.78
N HIS A 551 -4.98 2.56 12.63
CA HIS A 551 -3.53 2.67 12.85
C HIS A 551 -3.16 2.09 14.22
N GLY A 552 -3.41 0.79 14.40
CA GLY A 552 -3.21 0.05 15.64
C GLY A 552 -1.76 -0.38 15.88
N GLY A 553 -1.58 -1.02 17.04
CA GLY A 553 -0.31 -1.63 17.46
C GLY A 553 0.87 -0.65 17.61
N PRO A 554 2.03 -1.14 18.06
CA PRO A 554 3.25 -0.33 18.12
C PRO A 554 3.70 0.21 16.76
N GLN A 555 3.28 -0.40 15.65
CA GLN A 555 3.58 0.04 14.28
C GLN A 555 2.75 1.25 13.84
N PHE A 556 1.64 1.57 14.52
CA PHE A 556 0.65 2.57 14.08
C PHE A 556 0.18 2.33 12.64
N ALA A 557 -0.25 1.11 12.36
CA ALA A 557 -0.63 0.64 11.03
C ALA A 557 -1.79 -0.36 11.13
N GLY A 558 -2.30 -0.81 9.99
CA GLY A 558 -3.22 -1.95 9.91
C GLY A 558 -2.68 -3.04 8.98
N ALA A 559 -3.43 -4.13 8.84
CA ALA A 559 -3.06 -5.29 8.04
C ALA A 559 -1.72 -5.93 8.47
N LEU A 560 -1.47 -5.96 9.78
CA LEU A 560 -0.25 -6.50 10.37
C LEU A 560 -0.37 -8.02 10.56
N VAL A 561 0.76 -8.75 10.42
CA VAL A 561 0.80 -10.21 10.63
C VAL A 561 0.29 -10.57 12.03
N GLN A 562 0.76 -9.85 13.06
CA GLN A 562 0.38 -10.14 14.44
C GLN A 562 -1.10 -9.86 14.71
N GLU A 563 -1.66 -8.81 14.11
CA GLU A 563 -3.07 -8.46 14.23
C GLU A 563 -3.97 -9.47 13.51
N LEU A 564 -3.59 -9.92 12.31
CA LEU A 564 -4.45 -10.76 11.46
C LEU A 564 -4.25 -12.28 11.64
N ARG A 565 -3.09 -12.71 12.16
CA ARG A 565 -2.72 -14.14 12.28
C ARG A 565 -2.18 -14.59 13.64
N GLY A 566 -1.97 -13.68 14.59
CA GLY A 566 -1.61 -14.02 15.98
C GLY A 566 -2.69 -14.83 16.73
N ASN A 567 -2.36 -15.31 17.94
CA ASN A 567 -3.23 -16.19 18.74
C ASN A 567 -4.57 -15.57 19.16
N ASN A 568 -4.67 -14.24 19.19
CA ASN A 568 -5.89 -13.46 19.45
C ASN A 568 -6.25 -12.60 18.24
N ALA A 569 -5.89 -13.05 17.03
CA ALA A 569 -5.97 -12.24 15.84
C ALA A 569 -7.39 -11.88 15.44
N GLU A 570 -7.50 -10.69 14.84
CA GLU A 570 -8.59 -10.32 13.97
C GLU A 570 -8.68 -11.29 12.79
N HIS A 571 -9.84 -11.28 12.12
CA HIS A 571 -10.06 -12.13 10.96
C HIS A 571 -9.41 -11.46 9.75
N LEU A 572 -8.89 -12.24 8.80
CA LEU A 572 -8.39 -11.71 7.53
C LEU A 572 -9.54 -11.12 6.70
N VAL A 573 -10.75 -11.68 6.92
CA VAL A 573 -12.01 -11.20 6.39
C VAL A 573 -12.93 -10.86 7.56
N GLU A 574 -13.32 -9.60 7.64
CA GLU A 574 -14.12 -9.07 8.74
C GLU A 574 -15.50 -8.62 8.24
N PHE A 575 -16.53 -8.73 9.09
CA PHE A 575 -17.89 -8.26 8.78
C PHE A 575 -18.21 -7.01 9.60
N MET A 576 -18.35 -5.84 8.99
CA MET A 576 -18.59 -4.58 9.71
C MET A 576 -19.77 -3.79 9.14
N ALA A 577 -20.25 -2.83 9.92
CA ALA A 577 -21.07 -1.76 9.36
C ALA A 577 -20.21 -0.84 8.52
N MET A 578 -20.71 -0.45 7.36
CA MET A 578 -20.10 0.56 6.50
C MET A 578 -20.84 1.88 6.66
N ALA A 579 -20.40 2.94 5.97
CA ALA A 579 -21.18 4.17 5.89
C ALA A 579 -22.63 3.93 5.37
N VAL A 580 -22.84 2.88 4.56
CA VAL A 580 -24.16 2.37 4.19
C VAL A 580 -24.22 0.85 4.40
N GLY A 581 -25.15 0.42 5.26
CA GLY A 581 -25.44 -0.99 5.51
C GLY A 581 -24.26 -1.75 6.11
N THR A 582 -24.16 -3.03 5.79
CA THR A 582 -23.15 -3.95 6.35
C THR A 582 -22.44 -4.70 5.23
N ALA A 583 -21.17 -5.03 5.39
CA ALA A 583 -20.40 -5.76 4.38
C ALA A 583 -19.21 -6.50 4.97
N PHE A 584 -18.78 -7.52 4.23
CA PHE A 584 -17.49 -8.16 4.43
C PHE A 584 -16.38 -7.33 3.77
N TYR A 585 -15.23 -7.24 4.41
CA TYR A 585 -14.08 -6.52 3.87
C TYR A 585 -12.78 -7.19 4.33
N ASP A 586 -11.68 -6.77 3.72
CA ASP A 586 -10.34 -7.28 4.02
C ASP A 586 -9.73 -6.54 5.20
N GLY A 587 -9.33 -7.26 6.25
CA GLY A 587 -8.81 -6.66 7.48
C GLY A 587 -7.60 -5.75 7.22
N GLY A 588 -7.67 -4.52 7.72
CA GLY A 588 -6.64 -3.49 7.53
C GLY A 588 -6.65 -2.75 6.19
N PHE A 589 -7.66 -2.95 5.34
CA PHE A 589 -7.87 -2.22 4.09
C PHE A 589 -9.13 -1.37 4.15
N TYR A 590 -9.00 -0.06 3.90
CA TYR A 590 -10.09 0.89 4.11
C TYR A 590 -10.26 1.83 2.91
N ASN A 591 -11.51 2.09 2.53
CA ASN A 591 -11.86 3.20 1.65
C ASN A 591 -12.13 4.43 2.52
N ILE A 592 -11.25 5.42 2.43
CA ILE A 592 -11.32 6.65 3.22
C ILE A 592 -11.78 7.86 2.39
N GLY A 593 -12.13 7.68 1.11
CA GLY A 593 -12.61 8.77 0.27
C GLY A 593 -11.56 9.75 -0.24
N VAL A 594 -10.32 9.29 -0.52
CA VAL A 594 -9.26 10.13 -1.14
C VAL A 594 -9.60 10.47 -2.60
N ARG A 595 -10.13 9.50 -3.35
CA ARG A 595 -10.64 9.63 -4.72
C ARG A 595 -11.94 8.85 -4.88
N PRO A 596 -12.78 9.14 -5.90
CA PRO A 596 -13.90 8.29 -6.25
C PRO A 596 -13.45 6.85 -6.47
N THR A 597 -14.22 5.90 -5.94
CA THR A 597 -13.92 4.46 -6.00
C THR A 597 -13.69 3.94 -7.42
N ALA A 598 -14.38 4.51 -8.41
CA ALA A 598 -14.22 4.13 -9.82
C ALA A 598 -12.89 4.57 -10.44
N GLU A 599 -12.16 5.49 -9.81
CA GLU A 599 -10.85 5.96 -10.28
C GLU A 599 -9.70 5.10 -9.75
N ASP A 600 -9.80 4.51 -8.56
CA ASP A 600 -8.84 3.50 -8.13
C ASP A 600 -9.55 2.53 -7.20
N ILE A 601 -9.78 1.30 -7.68
CA ILE A 601 -10.54 0.29 -6.94
C ILE A 601 -9.70 -0.41 -5.86
N GLY A 602 -8.39 -0.14 -5.78
CA GLY A 602 -7.52 -0.68 -4.72
C GLY A 602 -7.53 -2.21 -4.66
N VAL A 603 -7.69 -2.76 -3.45
CA VAL A 603 -7.74 -4.22 -3.19
C VAL A 603 -8.95 -4.91 -3.82
N GLY A 604 -9.98 -4.15 -4.23
CA GLY A 604 -11.09 -4.65 -5.01
C GLY A 604 -10.68 -5.20 -6.39
N ALA A 605 -9.49 -4.85 -6.89
CA ALA A 605 -9.10 -5.23 -8.25
C ALA A 605 -9.04 -6.75 -8.48
N ARG A 606 -9.13 -7.11 -9.77
CA ARG A 606 -8.97 -8.49 -10.24
C ARG A 606 -7.74 -8.59 -11.13
N HIS A 607 -6.84 -9.51 -10.80
CA HIS A 607 -5.78 -9.88 -11.73
C HIS A 607 -6.42 -10.62 -12.93
N PRO A 608 -6.05 -10.29 -14.19
CA PRO A 608 -6.64 -10.92 -15.37
C PRO A 608 -6.51 -12.44 -15.40
N LEU A 609 -5.39 -12.97 -14.89
CA LEU A 609 -5.12 -14.42 -14.86
C LEU A 609 -5.50 -15.09 -13.55
N PHE A 610 -5.41 -14.39 -12.42
CA PHE A 610 -5.42 -15.02 -11.10
C PHE A 610 -6.66 -14.71 -10.27
N GLY A 611 -7.53 -13.84 -10.78
CA GLY A 611 -8.76 -13.48 -10.09
C GLY A 611 -8.59 -12.40 -9.02
N PRO A 612 -9.51 -12.31 -8.06
CA PRO A 612 -9.61 -11.16 -7.16
C PRO A 612 -8.44 -11.12 -6.17
N LEU A 613 -7.94 -9.91 -5.90
CA LEU A 613 -6.93 -9.69 -4.87
C LEU A 613 -7.53 -9.79 -3.46
N SER A 614 -8.73 -9.24 -3.27
CA SER A 614 -9.43 -9.25 -2.00
C SER A 614 -9.72 -10.67 -1.51
N TYR A 615 -9.36 -10.95 -0.25
CA TYR A 615 -9.69 -12.20 0.42
C TYR A 615 -11.21 -12.37 0.53
N SER A 616 -11.96 -11.30 0.82
CA SER A 616 -13.43 -11.34 0.85
C SER A 616 -14.04 -11.81 -0.48
N ARG A 617 -13.51 -11.33 -1.61
CA ARG A 617 -13.96 -11.75 -2.95
C ARG A 617 -13.46 -13.14 -3.34
N GLN A 618 -12.30 -13.55 -2.85
CA GLN A 618 -11.81 -14.92 -3.02
C GLN A 618 -12.71 -15.94 -2.30
N GLU A 619 -13.14 -15.64 -1.07
CA GLU A 619 -14.12 -16.44 -0.31
C GLU A 619 -15.45 -16.58 -1.06
N GLN A 620 -15.97 -15.49 -1.62
CA GLN A 620 -17.19 -15.54 -2.47
C GLN A 620 -17.05 -16.46 -3.69
N GLN A 621 -15.82 -16.71 -4.15
CA GLN A 621 -15.51 -17.57 -5.30
C GLN A 621 -15.09 -18.99 -4.88
N GLY A 622 -15.23 -19.33 -3.59
CA GLY A 622 -14.99 -20.68 -3.08
C GLY A 622 -13.52 -20.97 -2.73
N ARG A 623 -12.62 -19.99 -2.80
CA ARG A 623 -11.32 -20.08 -2.09
C ARG A 623 -11.57 -19.93 -0.59
N ASN A 624 -10.61 -20.35 0.23
CA ASN A 624 -10.70 -20.22 1.69
C ASN A 624 -9.42 -19.60 2.28
N PRO A 625 -9.06 -18.34 1.96
CA PRO A 625 -7.95 -17.65 2.62
C PRO A 625 -8.14 -17.48 4.13
N ASP A 626 -9.37 -17.45 4.65
CA ASP A 626 -9.66 -17.38 6.10
C ASP A 626 -10.67 -18.44 6.56
N PRO A 627 -10.21 -19.60 7.08
CA PRO A 627 -11.10 -20.68 7.48
C PRO A 627 -12.04 -20.32 8.64
N ARG A 628 -11.85 -19.15 9.28
CA ARG A 628 -12.68 -18.66 10.39
C ARG A 628 -13.92 -17.90 9.90
N THR A 629 -13.96 -17.46 8.65
CA THR A 629 -15.03 -16.60 8.11
C THR A 629 -15.63 -17.23 6.87
N LEU A 630 -16.97 -17.29 6.79
CA LEU A 630 -17.68 -17.78 5.60
C LEU A 630 -18.34 -16.61 4.85
N VAL A 631 -17.80 -16.25 3.70
CA VAL A 631 -18.44 -15.27 2.78
C VAL A 631 -19.13 -16.02 1.64
N ARG A 632 -20.46 -15.91 1.56
CA ARG A 632 -21.27 -16.55 0.52
C ARG A 632 -21.34 -15.66 -0.74
N PRO A 633 -21.55 -16.24 -1.93
CA PRO A 633 -21.63 -15.47 -3.19
C PRO A 633 -22.61 -14.28 -3.20
N GLY A 634 -23.70 -14.35 -2.43
CA GLY A 634 -24.68 -13.26 -2.32
C GLY A 634 -24.42 -12.25 -1.20
N ASN A 635 -23.37 -12.43 -0.39
CA ASN A 635 -23.03 -11.47 0.65
C ASN A 635 -22.46 -10.19 0.04
N ARG A 636 -22.75 -9.05 0.66
CA ARG A 636 -22.16 -7.78 0.26
C ARG A 636 -20.70 -7.73 0.71
N VAL A 637 -19.81 -7.32 -0.20
CA VAL A 637 -18.41 -7.00 0.09
C VAL A 637 -18.15 -5.52 -0.13
N ALA A 638 -17.34 -4.91 0.72
CA ALA A 638 -16.97 -3.49 0.64
C ALA A 638 -15.44 -3.36 0.58
N VAL A 639 -14.90 -3.55 -0.63
CA VAL A 639 -13.45 -3.63 -0.87
C VAL A 639 -13.00 -2.74 -2.02
N ASP A 640 -13.94 -2.09 -2.72
CA ASP A 640 -13.58 -1.19 -3.79
C ASP A 640 -13.13 0.16 -3.22
N GLY A 641 -12.02 0.68 -3.75
CA GLY A 641 -11.39 1.91 -3.27
C GLY A 641 -10.71 1.76 -1.92
N ALA A 642 -10.55 0.52 -1.43
CA ALA A 642 -9.90 0.22 -0.18
C ALA A 642 -8.41 -0.04 -0.34
N PHE A 643 -7.62 0.56 0.55
CA PHE A 643 -6.16 0.46 0.57
C PHE A 643 -5.64 0.13 1.96
N LYS A 644 -4.47 -0.51 2.00
CA LYS A 644 -3.79 -0.87 3.23
C LYS A 644 -3.54 0.35 4.12
N ALA A 645 -3.93 0.28 5.39
CA ALA A 645 -3.55 1.27 6.40
C ALA A 645 -2.04 1.21 6.66
N SER A 646 -1.29 2.13 6.07
CA SER A 646 0.17 2.21 6.19
C SER A 646 0.63 2.68 7.59
N THR A 647 1.89 2.41 7.90
CA THR A 647 2.54 2.84 9.15
C THR A 647 2.61 4.36 9.24
N LEU A 648 2.33 4.91 10.43
CA LEU A 648 2.54 6.32 10.74
C LEU A 648 3.91 6.63 11.36
N ARG A 649 4.77 5.62 11.56
CA ARG A 649 6.17 5.85 11.95
C ARG A 649 6.93 6.55 10.84
N ASN A 650 7.74 7.54 11.22
CA ASN A 650 8.49 8.43 10.33
C ASN A 650 7.63 9.24 9.35
N ILE A 651 6.32 9.37 9.61
CA ILE A 651 5.38 10.00 8.67
C ILE A 651 5.75 11.46 8.34
N GLU A 652 6.46 12.17 9.23
CA GLU A 652 7.03 13.51 8.98
C GLU A 652 7.92 13.56 7.72
N LEU A 653 8.57 12.44 7.38
CA LEU A 653 9.60 12.35 6.34
C LEU A 653 9.12 11.66 5.06
N THR A 654 7.86 11.25 4.98
CA THR A 654 7.38 10.37 3.89
C THR A 654 6.19 10.98 3.12
N GLY A 655 6.14 12.32 3.05
CA GLY A 655 5.25 13.02 2.13
C GLY A 655 5.73 12.89 0.66
N PRO A 656 4.92 13.25 -0.34
CA PRO A 656 3.52 13.60 -0.22
C PRO A 656 2.69 12.41 0.28
N TYR A 657 1.49 12.66 0.77
CA TYR A 657 0.69 11.68 1.51
C TYR A 657 -0.43 11.06 0.67
N MET A 658 -0.95 9.93 1.15
CA MET A 658 -1.95 9.07 0.51
C MET A 658 -1.40 8.25 -0.67
N HIS A 659 -2.18 7.28 -1.13
CA HIS A 659 -1.80 6.39 -2.25
C HIS A 659 -1.61 7.12 -3.58
N ASN A 660 -2.22 8.30 -3.73
CA ASN A 660 -2.07 9.16 -4.91
C ASN A 660 -1.08 10.32 -4.68
N GLY A 661 -0.50 10.46 -3.49
CA GLY A 661 0.41 11.57 -3.15
C GLY A 661 -0.24 12.95 -3.26
N GLY A 662 -1.55 13.05 -3.01
CA GLY A 662 -2.34 14.26 -3.25
C GLY A 662 -2.29 15.33 -2.16
N MET A 663 -1.53 15.13 -1.08
CA MET A 663 -1.42 16.07 0.05
C MET A 663 0.05 16.33 0.37
N LYS A 664 0.42 17.58 0.65
CA LYS A 664 1.82 17.97 0.90
C LYS A 664 2.20 17.97 2.38
N SER A 665 1.24 18.10 3.30
CA SER A 665 1.50 18.29 4.73
C SER A 665 0.69 17.34 5.61
N LEU A 666 1.22 17.04 6.81
CA LEU A 666 0.45 16.32 7.84
C LEU A 666 -0.79 17.11 8.26
N GLU A 667 -0.74 18.43 8.19
CA GLU A 667 -1.88 19.28 8.46
C GLU A 667 -3.01 19.04 7.45
N GLU A 668 -2.72 18.98 6.15
CA GLU A 668 -3.72 18.66 5.12
C GLU A 668 -4.34 17.26 5.33
N VAL A 669 -3.53 16.29 5.77
CA VAL A 669 -3.99 14.93 6.12
C VAL A 669 -4.95 14.96 7.31
N VAL A 670 -4.64 15.68 8.39
CA VAL A 670 -5.52 15.76 9.56
C VAL A 670 -6.80 16.56 9.21
N GLN A 671 -6.69 17.61 8.40
CA GLN A 671 -7.84 18.37 7.88
C GLN A 671 -8.76 17.47 7.04
N PHE A 672 -8.20 16.56 6.23
CA PHE A 672 -8.96 15.58 5.45
C PHE A 672 -9.84 14.70 6.34
N TYR A 673 -9.29 14.10 7.40
CA TYR A 673 -10.09 13.31 8.33
C TYR A 673 -11.08 14.17 9.12
N THR A 674 -10.71 15.40 9.46
CA THR A 674 -11.58 16.35 10.19
C THR A 674 -12.89 16.62 9.44
N ARG A 675 -12.85 16.73 8.10
CA ARG A 675 -14.03 16.94 7.24
C ARG A 675 -14.71 15.65 6.76
N GLY A 676 -14.13 14.49 7.07
CA GLY A 676 -14.68 13.18 6.74
C GLY A 676 -14.33 12.69 5.34
N GLY A 677 -13.15 13.06 4.83
CA GLY A 677 -12.68 12.70 3.49
C GLY A 677 -13.07 13.69 2.39
N ASP A 678 -12.59 13.42 1.16
CA ASP A 678 -12.82 14.29 -0.01
C ASP A 678 -14.01 13.83 -0.86
N PHE A 679 -14.27 12.51 -0.89
CA PHE A 679 -15.31 11.87 -1.72
C PHE A 679 -16.24 10.96 -0.91
N ARG A 680 -16.62 11.38 0.29
CA ARG A 680 -17.34 10.53 1.25
C ARG A 680 -18.74 10.13 0.80
N LEU A 681 -19.47 11.02 0.14
CA LEU A 681 -20.82 10.75 -0.34
C LEU A 681 -20.77 9.91 -1.62
N THR A 682 -19.82 10.23 -2.49
CA THR A 682 -19.51 9.46 -3.71
C THR A 682 -19.13 8.02 -3.35
N ASN A 683 -18.31 7.82 -2.32
CA ASN A 683 -17.82 6.51 -1.88
C ASN A 683 -18.68 5.84 -0.81
N ARG A 684 -19.83 6.41 -0.41
CA ARG A 684 -20.62 5.97 0.76
C ARG A 684 -20.99 4.47 0.81
N GLN A 685 -20.91 3.76 -0.31
CA GLN A 685 -21.09 2.32 -0.33
C GLN A 685 -19.91 1.63 0.37
N ASP A 686 -18.69 1.90 -0.04
CA ASP A 686 -17.50 1.21 0.47
C ASP A 686 -16.78 2.00 1.58
N LEU A 687 -17.18 3.25 1.84
CA LEU A 687 -16.55 4.13 2.83
C LEU A 687 -16.61 3.53 4.25
N ASP A 688 -15.45 3.55 4.91
CA ASP A 688 -15.33 3.19 6.33
C ASP A 688 -16.15 4.16 7.21
N PRO A 689 -16.93 3.64 8.19
CA PRO A 689 -17.83 4.45 9.01
C PRO A 689 -17.11 5.45 9.93
N ASP A 690 -15.85 5.20 10.32
CA ASP A 690 -15.10 6.11 11.18
C ASP A 690 -14.56 7.33 10.39
N VAL A 691 -14.70 7.35 9.06
CA VAL A 691 -14.37 8.49 8.18
C VAL A 691 -15.58 9.43 8.00
N GLY A 692 -16.34 9.65 9.06
CA GLY A 692 -17.53 10.53 9.08
C GLY A 692 -17.24 12.02 9.36
N GLY A 693 -15.97 12.36 9.61
CA GLY A 693 -15.55 13.67 10.09
C GLY A 693 -15.35 13.68 11.62
N ILE A 694 -14.56 14.64 12.10
CA ILE A 694 -14.21 14.75 13.53
C ILE A 694 -14.72 16.10 14.04
N PRO A 695 -15.97 16.20 14.54
CA PRO A 695 -16.61 17.47 14.84
C PRO A 695 -15.81 18.38 15.78
N GLY A 696 -15.14 17.83 16.79
CA GLY A 696 -14.38 18.65 17.73
C GLY A 696 -13.01 19.11 17.22
N LEU A 697 -12.58 18.67 16.04
CA LEU A 697 -11.44 19.22 15.29
C LEU A 697 -11.89 20.24 14.21
N GLN A 698 -13.17 20.24 13.81
CA GLN A 698 -13.68 21.16 12.79
C GLN A 698 -13.56 22.61 13.26
N GLY A 699 -12.80 23.42 12.52
CA GLY A 699 -12.51 24.80 12.89
C GLY A 699 -11.52 24.97 14.04
N ASN A 700 -10.86 23.90 14.52
CA ASN A 700 -9.93 23.94 15.64
C ASN A 700 -8.48 23.64 15.21
N ALA A 701 -7.78 24.69 14.77
CA ALA A 701 -6.39 24.59 14.33
C ALA A 701 -5.42 24.17 15.46
N GLU A 702 -5.75 24.47 16.72
CA GLU A 702 -4.89 24.11 17.86
C GLU A 702 -4.84 22.60 18.05
N LYS A 703 -6.01 21.94 18.06
CA LYS A 703 -6.16 20.48 18.14
C LYS A 703 -5.57 19.77 16.92
N ILE A 704 -5.79 20.28 15.72
CA ILE A 704 -5.15 19.76 14.50
C ILE A 704 -3.63 19.79 14.66
N GLY A 705 -3.09 20.94 15.08
CA GLY A 705 -1.65 21.08 15.34
C GLY A 705 -1.14 20.19 16.47
N ALA A 706 -1.98 19.84 17.46
CA ALA A 706 -1.61 18.89 18.50
C ALA A 706 -1.44 17.46 17.95
N VAL A 707 -2.34 17.01 17.08
CA VAL A 707 -2.21 15.72 16.38
C VAL A 707 -0.97 15.70 15.49
N VAL A 708 -0.73 16.76 14.71
CA VAL A 708 0.48 16.89 13.88
C VAL A 708 1.75 16.83 14.73
N GLU A 709 1.75 17.49 15.89
CA GLU A 709 2.88 17.45 16.82
C GLU A 709 3.13 16.04 17.36
N PHE A 710 2.07 15.29 17.68
CA PHE A 710 2.19 13.87 18.05
C PHE A 710 2.80 13.03 16.91
N LEU A 711 2.31 13.19 15.67
CA LEU A 711 2.81 12.43 14.52
C LEU A 711 4.32 12.66 14.27
N ARG A 712 4.85 13.85 14.54
CA ARG A 712 6.29 14.15 14.48
C ARG A 712 7.10 13.39 15.53
N HIS A 713 6.51 13.04 16.67
CA HIS A 713 7.16 12.22 17.71
C HIS A 713 7.19 10.72 17.35
N LEU A 714 6.63 10.33 16.21
CA LEU A 714 6.79 9.00 15.61
C LEU A 714 7.99 8.91 14.67
N THR A 715 8.79 9.98 14.53
CA THR A 715 10.01 9.99 13.71
C THR A 715 11.20 9.48 14.52
N ASP A 716 11.80 8.38 14.07
CA ASP A 716 13.02 7.83 14.64
C ASP A 716 14.23 8.70 14.25
N PRO A 717 15.03 9.19 15.22
CA PRO A 717 16.23 9.96 14.92
C PRO A 717 17.21 9.22 14.00
N ARG A 718 17.33 7.89 14.08
CA ARG A 718 18.22 7.13 13.20
C ARG A 718 17.76 7.21 11.74
N VAL A 719 16.46 7.21 11.49
CA VAL A 719 15.91 7.40 10.13
C VAL A 719 16.20 8.82 9.66
N LYS A 720 15.90 9.82 10.49
CA LYS A 720 16.13 11.24 10.15
C LYS A 720 17.60 11.52 9.81
N TYR A 721 18.53 10.95 10.58
CA TYR A 721 19.97 11.14 10.40
C TYR A 721 20.63 10.03 9.56
N ARG A 722 19.88 9.10 8.98
CA ARG A 722 20.39 7.99 8.13
C ARG A 722 21.45 7.13 8.84
N LYS A 723 21.29 6.95 10.15
CA LYS A 723 22.16 6.10 10.97
C LYS A 723 21.78 4.64 10.80
N ALA A 724 22.71 3.74 11.11
CA ALA A 724 22.42 2.32 11.07
C ALA A 724 21.14 1.95 11.84
N PRO A 725 20.28 1.08 11.28
CA PRO A 725 20.48 0.28 10.05
C PRO A 725 20.06 1.00 8.74
N PHE A 726 19.79 2.30 8.77
CA PHE A 726 19.33 3.11 7.62
C PHE A 726 20.46 3.79 6.84
N ASP A 727 21.71 3.45 7.15
CA ASP A 727 22.89 3.85 6.39
C ASP A 727 22.89 3.19 5.00
N HIS A 728 23.49 3.85 4.00
CA HIS A 728 23.32 3.45 2.61
C HIS A 728 24.50 3.84 1.72
N PRO A 729 24.73 3.12 0.61
CA PRO A 729 25.67 3.54 -0.42
C PRO A 729 25.16 4.81 -1.13
N GLU A 730 26.04 5.39 -1.94
CA GLU A 730 25.71 6.52 -2.80
C GLU A 730 24.61 6.13 -3.79
N LEU A 731 23.72 7.06 -4.12
CA LEU A 731 22.70 6.86 -5.12
C LEU A 731 22.58 8.11 -5.97
N VAL A 732 22.56 7.93 -7.28
CA VAL A 732 22.28 9.05 -8.17
C VAL A 732 20.79 8.99 -8.52
N LEU A 733 20.11 10.14 -8.53
CA LEU A 733 18.66 10.24 -8.70
C LEU A 733 18.30 11.10 -9.92
N PRO A 734 17.41 10.65 -10.82
CA PRO A 734 16.85 11.50 -11.85
C PRO A 734 15.71 12.37 -11.28
N GLN A 735 15.69 13.66 -11.67
CA GLN A 735 14.73 14.68 -11.21
C GLN A 735 14.16 15.45 -12.42
N GLY A 736 13.53 14.72 -13.33
CA GLY A 736 13.05 15.25 -14.60
C GLY A 736 14.15 15.45 -15.63
N THR A 737 13.90 16.30 -16.63
CA THR A 737 14.78 16.50 -17.79
C THR A 737 15.11 17.98 -18.03
N SER A 738 16.30 18.24 -18.58
CA SER A 738 16.72 19.55 -19.10
C SER A 738 16.21 19.83 -20.52
N GLY A 739 15.42 18.92 -21.11
CA GLY A 739 14.89 19.04 -22.47
C GLY A 739 15.58 18.11 -23.47
N VAL A 740 15.22 18.29 -24.75
CA VAL A 740 15.76 17.51 -25.88
C VAL A 740 16.93 18.28 -26.50
N VAL A 741 18.09 17.64 -26.56
CA VAL A 741 19.32 18.17 -27.17
C VAL A 741 19.83 17.12 -28.15
N ASP A 742 20.07 17.50 -29.41
CA ASP A 742 20.53 16.61 -30.49
C ASP A 742 19.66 15.36 -30.72
N GLY A 743 18.35 15.47 -30.47
CA GLY A 743 17.40 14.34 -30.58
C GLY A 743 17.30 13.49 -29.32
N TYR A 744 17.99 13.86 -28.22
CA TYR A 744 18.07 13.07 -27.00
C TYR A 744 17.60 13.83 -25.76
N VAL A 745 16.84 13.14 -24.92
CA VAL A 745 16.43 13.64 -23.60
C VAL A 745 17.55 13.43 -22.59
N ARG A 746 17.93 14.51 -21.89
CA ARG A 746 18.91 14.46 -20.80
C ARG A 746 18.20 14.59 -19.45
N ASP A 747 18.49 13.69 -18.52
CA ASP A 747 17.95 13.74 -17.17
C ASP A 747 18.68 14.82 -16.35
N ILE A 748 17.98 15.45 -15.41
CA ILE A 748 18.60 16.29 -14.37
C ILE A 748 18.95 15.37 -13.21
N LEU A 749 20.23 15.37 -12.81
CA LEU A 749 20.75 14.36 -11.89
C LEU A 749 21.15 14.98 -10.55
N TYR A 750 20.76 14.31 -9.47
CA TYR A 750 21.12 14.66 -8.10
C TYR A 750 21.87 13.52 -7.43
N LEU A 751 22.84 13.84 -6.59
CA LEU A 751 23.64 12.87 -5.85
C LEU A 751 23.19 12.76 -4.40
N LEU A 752 22.71 11.59 -4.02
CA LEU A 752 22.57 11.20 -2.62
C LEU A 752 23.90 10.57 -2.19
N PRO A 753 24.69 11.21 -1.31
CA PRO A 753 26.01 10.71 -0.93
C PRO A 753 25.90 9.39 -0.15
N ALA A 754 26.95 8.56 -0.21
CA ALA A 754 27.07 7.42 0.69
C ALA A 754 27.13 7.90 2.15
N VAL A 755 26.49 7.16 3.04
CA VAL A 755 26.44 7.45 4.47
C VAL A 755 26.77 6.17 5.23
N GLY A 756 27.73 6.25 6.15
CA GLY A 756 28.10 5.15 7.04
C GLY A 756 27.22 5.04 8.28
N ARG A 757 27.53 4.08 9.16
CA ARG A 757 26.70 3.75 10.33
C ARG A 757 26.35 4.91 11.26
N ASP A 758 27.21 5.93 11.33
CA ASP A 758 27.07 7.08 12.22
C ASP A 758 26.09 8.15 11.70
N GLY A 759 25.64 8.00 10.45
CA GLY A 759 24.68 8.88 9.81
C GLY A 759 25.31 10.10 9.14
N GLY A 760 24.43 11.00 8.66
CA GLY A 760 24.79 12.27 8.04
C GLY A 760 23.80 13.38 8.40
N GLU A 761 23.72 14.39 7.54
CA GLU A 761 22.73 15.48 7.66
C GLU A 761 21.28 14.96 7.84
N PRO A 762 20.40 15.71 8.50
CA PRO A 762 19.01 15.29 8.65
C PRO A 762 18.25 15.35 7.33
N PHE A 763 17.38 14.37 7.11
CA PHE A 763 16.30 14.48 6.14
C PHE A 763 15.31 15.58 6.54
N GLY A 764 14.82 16.31 5.53
CA GLY A 764 13.77 17.32 5.67
C GLY A 764 12.39 16.75 5.35
N SER A 765 11.33 17.55 5.52
CA SER A 765 9.99 17.14 5.10
C SER A 765 9.76 17.34 3.59
N PHE A 766 8.69 16.77 3.04
CA PHE A 766 8.27 17.10 1.67
C PHE A 766 7.92 18.59 1.51
N GLU A 767 7.39 19.24 2.55
CA GLU A 767 7.13 20.69 2.53
C GLU A 767 8.42 21.50 2.43
N ASP A 768 9.50 21.05 3.08
CA ASP A 768 10.82 21.66 2.92
C ASP A 768 11.32 21.51 1.48
N ALA A 769 11.12 20.33 0.86
CA ALA A 769 11.47 20.11 -0.53
C ALA A 769 10.69 21.03 -1.48
N LEU A 770 9.39 21.27 -1.24
CA LEU A 770 8.59 22.23 -2.02
C LEU A 770 9.05 23.68 -1.83
N ARG A 771 9.51 24.05 -0.63
CA ARG A 771 9.89 25.43 -0.29
C ARG A 771 11.30 25.79 -0.75
N THR A 772 12.25 24.87 -0.56
CA THR A 772 13.68 25.15 -0.73
C THR A 772 14.36 24.28 -1.78
N GLY A 773 13.61 23.40 -2.45
CA GLY A 773 14.17 22.33 -3.25
C GLY A 773 14.66 21.19 -2.37
N PHE A 774 14.98 20.07 -3.02
CA PHE A 774 15.49 18.90 -2.32
C PHE A 774 17.01 19.09 -2.02
N PRO A 775 17.48 18.95 -0.76
CA PRO A 775 18.85 19.34 -0.36
C PRO A 775 19.92 18.33 -0.79
N LEU A 776 19.99 18.02 -2.09
CA LEU A 776 21.09 17.28 -2.68
C LEU A 776 21.87 18.13 -3.67
N GLU A 777 23.13 17.73 -3.85
CA GLU A 777 23.98 18.26 -4.90
C GLU A 777 23.41 17.88 -6.26
N GLN A 778 23.08 18.89 -7.07
CA GLN A 778 22.82 18.69 -8.49
C GLN A 778 24.16 18.45 -9.18
N LEU A 779 24.28 17.33 -9.89
CA LEU A 779 25.47 17.02 -10.67
C LEU A 779 25.49 17.86 -11.95
N ASN A 780 26.61 18.53 -12.20
CA ASN A 780 26.85 19.14 -13.50
C ASN A 780 26.97 18.06 -14.57
N GLN A 781 26.52 18.33 -15.80
CA GLN A 781 26.61 17.37 -16.92
C GLN A 781 28.03 16.88 -17.20
N THR A 782 29.08 17.57 -16.71
CA THR A 782 30.49 17.18 -16.81
C THR A 782 30.99 16.30 -15.64
N GLN A 783 30.21 16.11 -14.58
CA GLN A 783 30.60 15.41 -13.34
C GLN A 783 30.14 13.95 -13.27
N VAL A 784 29.42 13.45 -14.27
CA VAL A 784 28.88 12.08 -14.30
C VAL A 784 29.78 11.21 -15.20
N SER A 785 30.65 10.38 -14.61
CA SER A 785 31.45 9.39 -15.32
C SER A 785 31.37 8.01 -14.65
N VAL A 786 31.23 6.96 -15.45
CA VAL A 786 31.24 5.56 -15.02
C VAL A 786 32.51 4.88 -15.56
N PRO A 787 33.25 4.09 -14.77
CA PRO A 787 34.39 3.31 -15.25
C PRO A 787 33.95 2.03 -15.99
N GLU A 788 34.64 1.68 -17.09
CA GLU A 788 34.45 0.42 -17.85
C GLU A 788 35.53 -0.65 -17.55
N PRO A 789 35.24 -1.96 -17.74
CA PRO A 789 36.18 -3.06 -17.46
C PRO A 789 37.11 -3.50 -18.61
N ALA A 790 37.04 -2.93 -19.83
CA ALA A 790 37.70 -3.56 -21.00
C ALA A 790 38.34 -2.66 -22.07
N GLY A 791 38.45 -1.35 -21.88
CA GLY A 791 39.27 -0.49 -22.77
C GLY A 791 38.83 -0.41 -24.24
N ARG A 792 37.54 -0.61 -24.56
CA ARG A 792 37.00 -0.30 -25.88
C ARG A 792 36.18 0.99 -25.81
N LEU A 793 36.66 2.03 -26.48
CA LEU A 793 35.87 3.22 -26.78
C LEU A 793 34.61 2.80 -27.53
N MET A 794 33.42 3.20 -27.08
CA MET A 794 32.28 3.32 -27.99
C MET A 794 32.68 4.31 -29.08
N LYS A 795 32.93 3.82 -30.29
CA LYS A 795 32.75 4.68 -31.46
C LYS A 795 31.24 4.93 -31.60
N PRO A 796 30.82 6.14 -31.99
CA PRO A 796 29.44 6.36 -32.41
C PRO A 796 29.10 5.30 -33.45
N VAL A 797 28.07 4.49 -33.19
CA VAL A 797 27.41 3.76 -34.26
C VAL A 797 26.51 4.79 -34.93
N ASP A 798 26.75 5.06 -36.21
CA ASP A 798 25.92 5.97 -37.00
C ASP A 798 24.43 5.61 -36.79
N GLY A 799 23.67 6.53 -36.20
CA GLY A 799 22.22 6.40 -35.98
C GLY A 799 21.73 5.79 -34.65
N GLY A 800 22.58 5.58 -33.64
CA GLY A 800 22.19 5.04 -32.33
C GLY A 800 21.91 6.07 -31.22
N LEU A 801 21.00 5.72 -30.29
CA LEU A 801 20.50 6.54 -29.19
C LEU A 801 21.61 7.09 -28.26
N VAL A 802 21.78 8.41 -28.11
CA VAL A 802 22.62 9.01 -27.07
C VAL A 802 21.84 9.01 -25.76
N ILE A 803 22.07 7.96 -24.97
CA ILE A 803 21.84 7.98 -23.52
C ILE A 803 23.10 8.62 -22.91
N ASP A 804 22.96 9.37 -21.83
CA ASP A 804 24.07 10.06 -21.15
C ASP A 804 25.10 9.03 -20.63
N VAL A 805 26.17 8.79 -21.39
CA VAL A 805 27.31 7.92 -21.05
C VAL A 805 28.59 8.77 -20.99
N GLY A 806 29.21 8.87 -19.80
CA GLY A 806 30.27 9.84 -19.42
C GLY A 806 31.71 9.62 -19.95
N VAL A 807 32.66 10.51 -19.57
CA VAL A 807 34.00 10.74 -20.20
C VAL A 807 35.16 10.90 -19.14
N PRO A 808 36.48 10.69 -19.45
CA PRO A 808 37.57 10.37 -18.49
C PRO A 808 38.56 11.52 -18.17
N PRO A 809 39.49 11.39 -17.19
CA PRO A 809 40.70 12.21 -17.12
C PRO A 809 41.97 11.47 -17.64
N GLY A 810 42.72 12.18 -18.47
CA GLY A 810 43.93 11.71 -19.13
C GLY A 810 45.10 11.37 -18.20
N GLY A 811 45.94 10.45 -18.67
CA GLY A 811 47.22 10.13 -18.07
C GLY A 811 48.22 11.29 -18.20
N VAL A 812 49.10 11.41 -17.21
CA VAL A 812 50.31 12.23 -17.33
C VAL A 812 51.50 11.43 -16.78
N LYS A 813 52.43 11.03 -17.66
CA LYS A 813 53.75 11.69 -17.78
C LYS A 813 54.54 11.22 -19.03
N PRO A 814 55.47 12.07 -19.55
CA PRO A 814 55.98 12.06 -20.92
C PRO A 814 57.25 11.19 -21.07
N PRO A 815 57.72 10.87 -22.32
CA PRO A 815 58.71 11.77 -22.95
C PRO A 815 58.77 11.80 -24.51
N VAL A 816 59.39 12.89 -24.99
CA VAL A 816 60.04 13.19 -26.29
C VAL A 816 59.17 13.46 -27.54
N PRO A 817 59.31 14.63 -28.20
CA PRO A 817 58.68 14.96 -29.47
C PRO A 817 59.55 14.53 -30.67
N LEU A 818 58.92 14.09 -31.77
CA LEU A 818 59.52 14.10 -33.10
C LEU A 818 58.48 14.48 -34.17
N ASP A 819 58.63 15.73 -34.63
CA ASP A 819 58.47 16.33 -35.98
C ASP A 819 57.20 16.10 -36.84
N PRO A 820 56.62 17.17 -37.47
CA PRO A 820 55.48 17.08 -38.37
C PRO A 820 55.91 17.14 -39.84
N ALA A 821 55.45 16.20 -40.68
CA ALA A 821 55.24 16.46 -42.11
C ALA A 821 54.46 15.35 -42.83
N VAL A 822 53.73 15.80 -43.87
CA VAL A 822 53.31 15.11 -45.11
C VAL A 822 51.81 14.74 -45.26
N GLU A 823 51.10 15.69 -45.88
CA GLU A 823 50.24 15.63 -47.10
C GLU A 823 49.09 14.60 -47.30
N ALA A 824 47.88 15.18 -47.43
CA ALA A 824 46.91 15.12 -48.56
C ALA A 824 46.10 13.83 -48.90
N PRO A 825 44.91 13.98 -49.55
CA PRO A 825 43.73 13.12 -49.37
C PRO A 825 43.44 12.15 -50.53
N ILE A 826 42.55 11.17 -50.30
CA ILE A 826 41.98 10.33 -51.37
C ILE A 826 40.45 10.26 -51.22
N VAL A 827 39.78 10.63 -52.32
CA VAL A 827 38.35 10.51 -52.63
C VAL A 827 38.06 9.12 -53.20
N LEU A 828 36.96 8.49 -52.80
CA LEU A 828 36.24 7.49 -53.60
C LEU A 828 34.74 7.51 -53.25
N GLU A 829 33.89 7.82 -54.25
CA GLU A 829 32.50 7.30 -54.29
C GLU A 829 32.53 5.81 -54.69
N PRO A 830 31.46 4.99 -54.50
CA PRO A 830 30.36 4.98 -55.48
C PRO A 830 28.97 4.45 -55.03
N THR A 831 28.00 4.73 -55.91
CA THR A 831 26.91 3.89 -56.44
C THR A 831 25.51 3.83 -55.81
N VAL A 832 24.57 4.22 -56.68
CA VAL A 832 23.11 4.10 -56.69
C VAL A 832 22.68 2.67 -57.06
N VAL A 833 21.60 2.18 -56.43
CA VAL A 833 20.68 1.18 -57.02
C VAL A 833 19.23 1.56 -56.68
N GLU A 834 18.38 1.61 -57.70
CA GLU A 834 16.95 1.96 -57.66
C GLU A 834 16.02 0.76 -57.31
N PRO A 835 14.72 1.00 -57.03
CA PRO A 835 13.86 0.14 -56.21
C PRO A 835 12.96 -0.82 -57.02
N VAL A 836 12.45 -1.86 -56.36
CA VAL A 836 11.36 -2.71 -56.87
C VAL A 836 10.04 -2.34 -56.20
N VAL A 837 9.06 -2.00 -57.04
CA VAL A 837 7.66 -1.69 -56.74
C VAL A 837 6.83 -2.97 -56.71
N VAL A 838 5.95 -3.11 -55.72
CA VAL A 838 4.66 -3.84 -55.87
C VAL A 838 3.56 -3.04 -55.17
N GLY A 839 2.52 -2.70 -55.93
CA GLY A 839 1.40 -1.83 -55.55
C GLY A 839 0.24 -2.50 -54.80
N PRO A 840 -0.85 -1.75 -54.54
CA PRO A 840 -1.66 -1.86 -53.31
C PRO A 840 -3.03 -2.53 -53.50
N ALA A 841 -3.66 -2.92 -52.40
CA ALA A 841 -5.08 -3.31 -52.35
C ALA A 841 -5.87 -2.40 -51.39
N VAL A 842 -6.50 -1.41 -52.01
CA VAL A 842 -7.73 -0.64 -51.73
C VAL A 842 -8.60 -1.07 -50.53
N GLU A 843 -8.87 -0.09 -49.65
CA GLU A 843 -10.05 -0.04 -48.77
C GLU A 843 -11.30 0.47 -49.50
N GLN A 844 -12.49 -0.01 -49.13
CA GLN A 844 -13.67 0.85 -48.91
C GLN A 844 -14.75 0.14 -48.03
N PRO A 845 -15.63 0.91 -47.36
CA PRO A 845 -16.37 0.50 -46.15
C PRO A 845 -17.83 0.10 -46.42
N ALA A 846 -18.47 -0.58 -45.45
CA ALA A 846 -19.93 -0.73 -45.43
C ALA A 846 -20.48 -0.74 -43.99
N THR A 847 -21.46 0.14 -43.79
CA THR A 847 -22.38 0.32 -42.65
C THR A 847 -23.44 -0.78 -42.56
N ALA A 848 -23.85 -1.20 -41.36
CA ALA A 848 -25.26 -1.54 -41.03
C ALA A 848 -25.47 -1.80 -39.51
N GLU A 849 -26.66 -1.42 -39.05
CA GLU A 849 -27.21 -1.32 -37.69
C GLU A 849 -27.63 -2.65 -37.01
N PRO A 850 -28.12 -2.63 -35.73
CA PRO A 850 -28.03 -3.75 -34.78
C PRO A 850 -29.30 -4.62 -34.71
N ALA A 851 -29.14 -5.86 -34.26
CA ALA A 851 -30.24 -6.76 -33.91
C ALA A 851 -30.21 -7.13 -32.42
N THR A 852 -31.38 -6.98 -31.81
CA THR A 852 -31.78 -7.30 -30.44
C THR A 852 -31.94 -8.80 -30.21
N ALA A 853 -31.64 -9.27 -28.99
CA ALA A 853 -32.31 -10.44 -28.38
C ALA A 853 -32.05 -10.51 -26.86
N THR A 854 -33.12 -10.42 -26.09
CA THR A 854 -33.21 -10.78 -24.65
C THR A 854 -33.67 -12.26 -24.51
N PRO A 855 -33.57 -12.87 -23.31
CA PRO A 855 -33.28 -14.29 -23.12
C PRO A 855 -34.49 -15.16 -22.80
N ALA A 856 -34.32 -16.49 -22.85
CA ALA A 856 -35.25 -17.47 -22.29
C ALA A 856 -34.51 -18.59 -21.52
N LEU A 857 -35.04 -18.89 -20.33
CA LEU A 857 -34.91 -20.10 -19.50
C LEU A 857 -36.35 -20.65 -19.30
N PRO A 858 -36.64 -21.84 -18.71
CA PRO A 858 -35.84 -23.04 -18.36
C PRO A 858 -36.51 -24.40 -18.75
N GLU A 859 -35.84 -25.54 -18.51
CA GLU A 859 -36.28 -26.71 -17.69
C GLU A 859 -35.66 -28.10 -18.08
N PRO A 860 -35.56 -29.07 -17.12
CA PRO A 860 -34.74 -30.31 -17.16
C PRO A 860 -35.62 -31.59 -17.39
N PRO A 861 -35.29 -32.87 -17.02
CA PRO A 861 -34.04 -33.61 -16.72
C PRO A 861 -33.86 -34.99 -17.46
N LEU A 862 -32.64 -35.57 -17.37
CA LEU A 862 -32.25 -37.03 -17.28
C LEU A 862 -32.57 -38.01 -18.43
N PRO A 863 -31.90 -39.19 -18.57
CA PRO A 863 -31.15 -40.02 -17.60
C PRO A 863 -29.62 -39.95 -17.61
#